data_AF-A0A2D6AFW6-F1
#
_entry.id   AF-A0A2D6AFW6-F1
#
_cell.length_a   1.000
_cell.length_b   1.000
_cell.length_c   1.000
_cell.angle_alpha   90.00
_cell.angle_beta   90.00
_cell.angle_gamma   90.00
#
_symmetry.space_group_name_H-M   'P 1'
#
loop_
_entity.id
_entity.type
_entity.pdbx_description
1 polymer ?
#
loop_
_entity_poly.entity_id
_entity_poly.type
_entity_poly.pdbx_seq_one_letter_code
_entity_poly.pdbx_strand_id
1 'polypeptide(L)'
;YSSGRHIGGLGVDYYEDPFARLDFGPPEQFHPPSEGLFNIGFGWADESFSVYEHPQTFIFANEGRFTRQQLSEEIGSADLKGSQLQQSDTGLLLSEGDALSQQSGGTWSSITFSRWLPDWITPVVWYLVAQLFAFIVLPIAFVVFRPWPDRGYLFAKPLGLVLVATVTWLLVSTNIVSFSFSAVLIGVFILAGISLLTHRFIGNDLVSHIRSNLRRIVWMEMLLLVAFVGFLLVRASNPDLWHPWKGGEKPMDFAYLNAVVKSSTVPPYDPWYAGGYLNYYYFGQFMVASLIRFTGIVPSVAYNLAIPWLFALTAGGVFSIVYGLAELTLRAKRIPPWSRRSPIYAGLLGVLFVVVAGNIDGLIQVFQGAFRVFFQDAAFGQFDFWRSSRMMAPDSLGHEITEFPFFTFLFADLHAHLIAIPVAITAIGAVAAAFLRIGRNRSKIETLVSLAVIGILVGSLRTINAWDFPTQLILTGTFLIGGQLLNSRRVFLERLIIGVASTTFVIVVGYVVYLPFHASFELFNNGVVKSEFTTELWRYILINSVFVFLIISWLVFVLRERLYHAFTLVANPPMPGSGLTGWTWQVLMIFILAVVASLAATGFAVIAFALMIGASVFAAGLVAYRSGISGSRYSLVAVGFVVMAMALAIGVDIFTVKDDIGRMNTVFKFYLQAWVLLGIASAYFLWVLADARKLSLSGVRPGRGIWMGLLAILVVGVMVYPILGTRDRNSTRFDMSGLGLDGMAYMESVTYQNDGTPLTLKYDLEAIEWMQENVEGSPVIIEGLTDLYRWGNRVSIYTGLPAVIGWDWHQRQQRVKYASSVSERRDEVDSFYDTPLRSSALKILNKYQVKYVYIGELERAKYGTAGIAKFKSMVADGLVQVYPENGSDMETPVVIYKYVPIASVSSRNIN
;
A
#
# COMPACT_ATOMS: atom_id res chain seq x y z
N TYR A 1 33.36 13.92 -33.66
CA TYR A 1 34.20 14.42 -32.56
C TYR A 1 33.42 14.28 -31.26
N SER A 2 33.78 13.29 -30.44
CA SER A 2 33.26 13.12 -29.08
C SER A 2 34.43 13.44 -28.14
N SER A 3 34.37 14.55 -27.41
CA SER A 3 35.30 14.82 -26.31
C SER A 3 34.79 14.02 -25.10
N GLY A 4 35.48 12.93 -24.74
CA GLY A 4 35.18 12.20 -23.51
C GLY A 4 35.19 13.15 -22.31
N ARG A 5 34.20 13.02 -21.42
CA ARG A 5 34.13 13.79 -20.18
C ARG A 5 35.21 13.31 -19.21
N HIS A 6 35.86 14.24 -18.53
CA HIS A 6 36.76 13.98 -17.41
C HIS A 6 36.24 14.73 -16.18
N ILE A 7 36.17 14.05 -15.04
CA ILE A 7 35.94 14.69 -13.74
C ILE A 7 37.24 14.50 -12.95
N GLY A 8 37.88 15.61 -12.58
CA GLY A 8 39.19 15.62 -11.95
C GLY A 8 39.20 16.40 -10.63
N GLY A 9 39.89 15.85 -9.63
CA GLY A 9 40.12 16.49 -8.34
C GLY A 9 41.25 15.80 -7.57
N LEU A 10 42.13 16.58 -6.94
CA LEU A 10 43.31 16.08 -6.19
C LEU A 10 44.34 15.26 -7.02
N GLY A 11 44.40 15.47 -8.34
CA GLY A 11 45.40 14.83 -9.21
C GLY A 11 45.02 13.44 -9.71
N VAL A 12 43.77 13.01 -9.50
CA VAL A 12 43.20 11.78 -10.08
C VAL A 12 42.11 12.19 -11.07
N ASP A 13 42.23 11.71 -12.30
CA ASP A 13 41.23 11.91 -13.36
C ASP A 13 40.51 10.59 -13.66
N TYR A 14 39.18 10.69 -13.74
CA TYR A 14 38.30 9.59 -14.11
C TYR A 14 37.80 9.78 -15.55
N TYR A 15 37.86 8.71 -16.35
CA TYR A 15 37.30 8.72 -17.71
C TYR A 15 36.53 7.43 -18.05
N GLU A 16 35.54 7.57 -18.93
CA GLU A 16 34.71 6.49 -19.48
C GLU A 16 35.14 6.21 -20.93
N ASP A 17 35.15 4.93 -21.32
CA ASP A 17 35.38 4.50 -22.70
C ASP A 17 34.06 4.07 -23.35
N PRO A 18 33.43 4.93 -24.16
CA PRO A 18 32.15 4.63 -24.80
C PRO A 18 32.26 3.55 -25.89
N PHE A 19 33.48 3.20 -26.34
CA PHE A 19 33.70 2.21 -27.38
C PHE A 19 34.03 0.82 -26.84
N ALA A 20 34.13 0.64 -25.51
CA ALA A 20 34.57 -0.59 -24.87
C ALA A 20 33.67 -1.83 -25.12
N ARG A 21 32.44 -1.65 -25.64
CA ARG A 21 31.50 -2.74 -26.01
C ARG A 21 31.33 -2.95 -27.51
N LEU A 22 31.92 -2.10 -28.34
CA LEU A 22 31.80 -2.21 -29.79
C LEU A 22 32.88 -3.18 -30.29
N ASP A 23 32.46 -4.21 -31.02
CA ASP A 23 33.38 -5.25 -31.54
C ASP A 23 34.46 -4.67 -32.46
N PHE A 24 34.23 -3.50 -33.05
CA PHE A 24 35.16 -2.79 -33.92
C PHE A 24 36.03 -1.75 -33.20
N GLY A 25 35.87 -1.58 -31.87
CA GLY A 25 36.70 -0.70 -31.05
C GLY A 25 36.52 0.81 -31.32
N PRO A 26 37.31 1.67 -30.64
CA PRO A 26 37.27 3.11 -30.86
C PRO A 26 37.84 3.50 -32.23
N PRO A 27 37.35 4.59 -32.86
CA PRO A 27 37.92 5.09 -34.12
C PRO A 27 39.38 5.52 -33.93
N GLU A 28 40.21 5.45 -34.98
CA GLU A 28 41.67 5.71 -34.91
C GLU A 28 42.05 7.08 -34.33
N GLN A 29 41.13 8.05 -34.34
CA GLN A 29 41.32 9.41 -33.84
C GLN A 29 40.83 9.60 -32.39
N PHE A 30 40.37 8.53 -31.74
CA PHE A 30 39.94 8.57 -30.34
C PHE A 30 41.16 8.56 -29.42
N HIS A 31 41.38 9.68 -28.75
CA HIS A 31 42.37 9.79 -27.69
C HIS A 31 41.65 9.85 -26.34
N PRO A 32 42.07 9.06 -25.34
CA PRO A 32 41.58 9.18 -23.97
C PRO A 32 41.76 10.63 -23.46
N PRO A 33 40.77 11.19 -22.74
CA PRO A 33 40.69 12.64 -22.54
C PRO A 33 41.60 13.25 -21.44
N SER A 34 42.50 12.54 -20.75
CA SER A 34 43.22 13.12 -19.57
C SER A 34 44.74 12.91 -19.51
N GLU A 35 45.45 13.98 -19.11
CA GLU A 35 46.88 14.02 -18.72
C GLU A 35 47.08 14.11 -17.19
N GLY A 36 46.14 13.61 -16.39
CA GLY A 36 46.23 13.58 -14.92
C GLY A 36 47.37 12.72 -14.38
N LEU A 37 47.82 13.00 -13.15
CA LEU A 37 48.90 12.24 -12.48
C LEU A 37 48.55 10.77 -12.25
N PHE A 38 47.26 10.46 -12.01
CA PHE A 38 46.73 9.11 -11.97
C PHE A 38 45.42 9.03 -12.76
N ASN A 39 45.37 8.12 -13.73
CA ASN A 39 44.20 7.87 -14.57
C ASN A 39 43.56 6.53 -14.17
N ILE A 40 42.25 6.55 -13.88
CA ILE A 40 41.46 5.34 -13.61
C ILE A 40 40.37 5.22 -14.67
N GLY A 41 40.49 4.22 -15.54
CA GLY A 41 39.48 3.91 -16.55
C GLY A 41 38.40 2.99 -15.98
N PHE A 42 37.14 3.40 -16.08
CA PHE A 42 36.00 2.58 -15.63
C PHE A 42 35.45 1.64 -16.71
N GLY A 43 36.04 1.61 -17.90
CA GLY A 43 35.48 0.91 -19.04
C GLY A 43 34.16 1.54 -19.48
N TRP A 44 33.17 0.71 -19.81
CA TRP A 44 31.79 1.16 -20.05
C TRP A 44 31.07 1.32 -18.70
N ALA A 45 30.83 2.55 -18.28
CA ALA A 45 30.09 2.83 -17.06
C ALA A 45 28.58 2.68 -17.32
N ASP A 46 27.84 2.21 -16.33
CA ASP A 46 26.38 2.09 -16.38
C ASP A 46 25.74 3.47 -16.65
N GLU A 47 24.66 3.52 -17.45
CA GLU A 47 24.03 4.74 -17.99
C GLU A 47 23.68 5.78 -16.91
N SER A 48 23.49 5.31 -15.68
CA SER A 48 23.23 6.11 -14.47
C SER A 48 24.35 7.12 -14.16
N PHE A 49 25.58 6.90 -14.64
CA PHE A 49 26.73 7.74 -14.33
C PHE A 49 26.99 8.85 -15.38
N SER A 50 26.46 8.71 -16.61
CA SER A 50 26.87 9.56 -17.76
C SER A 50 25.73 10.19 -18.56
N VAL A 51 24.50 9.62 -18.54
CA VAL A 51 23.44 9.96 -19.52
C VAL A 51 22.46 11.03 -19.02
N TYR A 52 22.43 11.30 -17.72
CA TYR A 52 21.27 11.94 -17.11
C TYR A 52 21.02 13.41 -17.46
N GLU A 53 22.06 14.15 -17.85
CA GLU A 53 21.92 15.59 -18.18
C GLU A 53 22.15 15.91 -19.67
N HIS A 54 22.89 15.07 -20.41
CA HIS A 54 23.04 15.20 -21.86
C HIS A 54 23.34 13.82 -22.49
N PRO A 55 22.45 13.25 -23.32
CA PRO A 55 22.71 11.97 -23.97
C PRO A 55 23.95 12.07 -24.87
N GLN A 56 24.85 11.07 -24.79
CA GLN A 56 25.98 10.96 -25.70
C GLN A 56 25.45 10.78 -27.13
N THR A 57 25.54 11.84 -27.92
CA THR A 57 25.03 11.87 -29.29
C THR A 57 26.16 11.54 -30.24
N PHE A 58 26.12 10.37 -30.87
CA PHE A 58 27.04 10.02 -31.94
C PHE A 58 26.49 10.55 -33.27
N ILE A 59 27.25 11.40 -33.93
CA ILE A 59 26.95 11.87 -35.29
C ILE A 59 27.90 11.14 -36.22
N PHE A 60 27.37 10.21 -37.00
CA PHE A 60 28.11 9.47 -38.02
C PHE A 60 27.95 10.16 -39.38
N ALA A 61 29.05 10.39 -40.08
CA ALA A 61 29.04 10.87 -41.46
C ALA A 61 28.98 9.68 -42.42
N ASN A 62 28.01 9.67 -43.32
CA ASN A 62 27.89 8.65 -44.36
C ASN A 62 28.87 8.93 -45.52
N GLU A 63 30.17 8.73 -45.28
CA GLU A 63 31.23 9.01 -46.25
C GLU A 63 31.12 8.14 -47.52
N GLY A 64 30.66 6.89 -47.37
CA GLY A 64 30.41 5.96 -48.47
C GLY A 64 29.17 6.28 -49.32
N ARG A 65 28.39 7.32 -48.97
CA ARG A 65 27.11 7.67 -49.61
C ARG A 65 26.13 6.49 -49.71
N PHE A 66 26.11 5.63 -48.70
CA PHE A 66 25.18 4.52 -48.61
C PHE A 66 23.74 5.00 -48.69
N THR A 67 22.89 4.27 -49.41
CA THR A 67 21.45 4.51 -49.40
C THR A 67 20.86 4.20 -48.02
N ARG A 68 19.66 4.72 -47.72
CA ARG A 68 18.96 4.44 -46.45
C ARG A 68 18.87 2.94 -46.12
N GLN A 69 18.64 2.12 -47.14
CA GLN A 69 18.49 0.68 -46.99
C GLN A 69 19.83 0.02 -46.65
N GLN A 70 20.90 0.37 -47.36
CA GLN A 70 22.26 -0.09 -47.08
C GLN A 70 22.73 0.34 -45.68
N LEU A 71 22.47 1.59 -45.27
CA LEU A 71 22.73 2.03 -43.90
C LEU A 71 21.98 1.18 -42.87
N SER A 72 20.70 0.89 -43.12
CA SER A 72 19.89 0.09 -42.18
C SER A 72 20.41 -1.34 -42.05
N GLU A 73 20.94 -1.91 -43.13
CA GLU A 73 21.58 -3.24 -43.13
C GLU A 73 22.95 -3.21 -42.43
N GLU A 74 23.82 -2.27 -42.78
CA GLU A 74 25.19 -2.17 -42.22
C GLU A 74 25.21 -1.79 -40.73
N ILE A 75 24.29 -0.94 -40.26
CA ILE A 75 24.18 -0.57 -38.85
C ILE A 75 23.34 -1.62 -38.07
N GLY A 76 22.91 -2.71 -38.73
CA GLY A 76 22.14 -3.78 -38.10
C GLY A 76 20.72 -3.40 -37.68
N SER A 77 20.19 -2.25 -38.12
CA SER A 77 18.82 -1.82 -37.79
C SER A 77 17.75 -2.61 -38.55
N ALA A 78 18.10 -3.21 -39.69
CA ALA A 78 17.26 -4.13 -40.43
C ALA A 78 17.13 -5.49 -39.73
N ASP A 79 18.17 -5.90 -38.99
CA ASP A 79 18.26 -7.14 -38.22
C ASP A 79 17.82 -7.01 -36.75
N LEU A 80 17.24 -5.87 -36.34
CA LEU A 80 16.53 -5.78 -35.05
C LEU A 80 15.27 -6.66 -34.98
N LYS A 81 14.85 -7.27 -36.09
CA LYS A 81 13.89 -8.38 -36.09
C LYS A 81 14.52 -9.75 -35.82
N GLY A 82 15.85 -9.84 -35.90
CA GLY A 82 16.64 -11.07 -35.91
C GLY A 82 17.73 -11.16 -34.85
N SER A 83 18.01 -10.10 -34.07
CA SER A 83 18.69 -10.26 -32.79
C SER A 83 17.81 -11.17 -31.94
N GLN A 84 18.21 -12.45 -31.83
CA GLN A 84 17.75 -13.33 -30.78
C GLN A 84 18.19 -12.67 -29.46
N LEU A 85 17.44 -11.67 -29.00
CA LEU A 85 17.16 -11.52 -27.58
C LEU A 85 16.78 -12.91 -27.16
N GLN A 86 17.72 -13.60 -26.51
CA GLN A 86 17.56 -14.97 -26.04
C GLN A 86 16.15 -15.05 -25.48
N GLN A 87 15.26 -15.73 -26.22
CA GLN A 87 13.83 -15.70 -25.94
C GLN A 87 13.71 -16.51 -24.66
N SER A 88 13.89 -15.83 -23.52
CA SER A 88 13.88 -16.47 -22.22
C SER A 88 12.51 -17.09 -22.10
N ASP A 89 12.45 -18.40 -21.84
CA ASP A 89 11.19 -19.09 -21.59
C ASP A 89 10.33 -18.22 -20.68
N THR A 90 9.16 -17.82 -21.17
CA THR A 90 8.28 -16.90 -20.45
C THR A 90 7.84 -17.57 -19.16
N GLY A 91 8.31 -17.05 -18.01
CA GLY A 91 7.94 -17.56 -16.69
C GLY A 91 6.61 -16.98 -16.20
N LEU A 92 6.27 -17.30 -14.94
CA LEU A 92 5.04 -16.83 -14.28
C LEU A 92 3.75 -17.22 -15.02
N LEU A 93 3.72 -18.45 -15.54
CA LEU A 93 2.57 -19.07 -16.19
C LEU A 93 1.87 -20.06 -15.26
N LEU A 94 0.56 -20.22 -15.44
CA LEU A 94 -0.23 -21.24 -14.73
C LEU A 94 0.17 -22.64 -15.21
N SER A 95 0.11 -23.62 -14.31
CA SER A 95 0.17 -25.02 -14.70
C SER A 95 -1.08 -25.39 -15.52
N GLU A 96 -1.00 -26.43 -16.37
CA GLU A 96 -2.15 -26.89 -17.15
C GLU A 96 -3.33 -27.28 -16.25
N GLY A 97 -3.06 -27.94 -15.11
CA GLY A 97 -4.08 -28.32 -14.14
C GLY A 97 -4.77 -27.11 -13.50
N ASP A 98 -3.99 -26.08 -13.14
CA ASP A 98 -4.54 -24.83 -12.61
C ASP A 98 -5.35 -24.10 -13.69
N ALA A 99 -4.84 -23.99 -14.92
CA ALA A 99 -5.55 -23.34 -16.01
C ALA A 99 -6.92 -24.01 -16.29
N LEU A 100 -6.95 -25.35 -16.31
CA LEU A 100 -8.20 -26.11 -16.44
C LEU A 100 -9.15 -25.88 -15.26
N SER A 101 -8.63 -25.87 -14.03
CA SER A 101 -9.44 -25.58 -12.83
C SER A 101 -10.06 -24.18 -12.91
N GLN A 102 -9.29 -23.18 -13.30
CA GLN A 102 -9.74 -21.80 -13.45
C GLN A 102 -10.81 -21.65 -14.55
N GLN A 103 -10.68 -22.39 -15.65
CA GLN A 103 -11.66 -22.39 -16.74
C GLN A 103 -12.93 -23.22 -16.43
N SER A 104 -12.89 -24.08 -15.42
CA SER A 104 -14.03 -24.93 -15.02
C SER A 104 -15.01 -24.27 -14.05
N GLY A 105 -14.75 -23.03 -13.63
CA GLY A 105 -15.61 -22.28 -12.71
C GLY A 105 -16.98 -21.91 -13.29
N GLY A 106 -17.86 -21.38 -12.45
CA GLY A 106 -19.17 -20.87 -12.87
C GLY A 106 -19.14 -19.43 -13.40
N THR A 107 -20.33 -18.90 -13.68
CA THR A 107 -20.58 -17.48 -14.02
C THR A 107 -20.50 -16.60 -12.77
N TRP A 108 -20.52 -15.27 -12.92
CA TRP A 108 -20.55 -14.37 -11.76
C TRP A 108 -21.82 -14.54 -10.91
N SER A 109 -22.96 -14.86 -11.51
CA SER A 109 -24.20 -15.11 -10.78
C SER A 109 -24.11 -16.30 -9.81
N SER A 110 -23.24 -17.28 -10.09
CA SER A 110 -22.93 -18.39 -9.16
C SER A 110 -22.12 -17.95 -7.93
N ILE A 111 -21.39 -16.84 -8.03
CA ILE A 111 -20.55 -16.29 -6.97
C ILE A 111 -21.32 -15.22 -6.18
N THR A 112 -22.04 -14.35 -6.89
CA THR A 112 -22.74 -13.18 -6.33
C THR A 112 -24.23 -13.46 -6.13
N PHE A 113 -24.55 -14.40 -5.24
CA PHE A 113 -25.93 -14.82 -4.96
C PHE A 113 -26.76 -13.76 -4.20
N SER A 114 -26.16 -12.66 -3.76
CA SER A 114 -26.82 -11.58 -3.02
C SER A 114 -27.20 -10.37 -3.89
N ARG A 115 -27.17 -10.50 -5.24
CA ARG A 115 -27.60 -9.45 -6.19
C ARG A 115 -29.02 -8.93 -5.95
N TRP A 116 -29.90 -9.76 -5.40
CA TRP A 116 -31.29 -9.40 -5.12
C TRP A 116 -31.47 -8.51 -3.88
N LEU A 117 -30.43 -8.35 -3.04
CA LEU A 117 -30.53 -7.54 -1.83
C LEU A 117 -30.67 -6.05 -2.19
N PRO A 118 -31.61 -5.33 -1.54
CA PRO A 118 -31.68 -3.88 -1.67
C PRO A 118 -30.37 -3.20 -1.23
N ASP A 119 -29.96 -2.16 -1.95
CA ASP A 119 -28.71 -1.43 -1.71
C ASP A 119 -28.53 -0.95 -0.26
N TRP A 120 -29.61 -0.60 0.44
CA TRP A 120 -29.55 -0.14 1.83
C TRP A 120 -29.33 -1.28 2.85
N ILE A 121 -29.63 -2.53 2.47
CA ILE A 121 -29.39 -3.73 3.31
C ILE A 121 -27.96 -4.23 3.14
N THR A 122 -27.38 -4.10 1.95
CA THR A 122 -26.06 -4.62 1.60
C THR A 122 -24.93 -4.18 2.58
N PRO A 123 -24.84 -2.90 3.00
CA PRO A 123 -23.88 -2.48 4.04
C PRO A 123 -24.09 -3.18 5.38
N VAL A 124 -25.33 -3.48 5.75
CA VAL A 124 -25.67 -4.15 7.01
C VAL A 124 -25.19 -5.60 6.98
N VAL A 125 -25.44 -6.33 5.88
CA VAL A 125 -24.97 -7.71 5.72
C VAL A 125 -23.44 -7.77 5.75
N TRP A 126 -22.78 -6.88 5.01
CA TRP A 126 -21.32 -6.77 5.02
C TRP A 126 -20.77 -6.57 6.44
N TYR A 127 -21.34 -5.60 7.17
CA TYR A 127 -20.92 -5.29 8.53
C TYR A 127 -21.14 -6.47 9.48
N LEU A 128 -22.30 -7.15 9.41
CA LEU A 128 -22.61 -8.30 10.27
C LEU A 128 -21.68 -9.49 10.02
N VAL A 129 -21.36 -9.80 8.76
CA VAL A 129 -20.40 -10.86 8.42
C VAL A 129 -18.99 -10.50 8.89
N ALA A 130 -18.56 -9.25 8.69
CA ALA A 130 -17.26 -8.80 9.17
C ALA A 130 -17.17 -8.88 10.71
N GLN A 131 -18.27 -8.62 11.42
CA GLN A 131 -18.37 -8.82 12.87
C GLN A 131 -18.36 -10.30 13.25
N LEU A 132 -19.00 -11.18 12.48
CA LEU A 132 -18.93 -12.63 12.71
C LEU A 132 -17.48 -13.12 12.70
N PHE A 133 -16.67 -12.71 11.71
CA PHE A 133 -15.24 -13.06 11.66
C PHE A 133 -14.51 -12.57 12.91
N ALA A 134 -14.84 -11.37 13.40
CA ALA A 134 -14.29 -10.83 14.64
C ALA A 134 -14.68 -11.65 15.88
N PHE A 135 -15.95 -12.04 15.99
CA PHE A 135 -16.46 -12.82 17.12
C PHE A 135 -15.83 -14.21 17.19
N ILE A 136 -15.63 -14.85 16.04
CA ILE A 136 -14.99 -16.17 15.97
C ILE A 136 -13.59 -16.13 16.57
N VAL A 137 -12.79 -15.09 16.31
CA VAL A 137 -11.41 -14.99 16.82
C VAL A 137 -11.29 -14.28 18.16
N LEU A 138 -12.40 -13.81 18.75
CA LEU A 138 -12.38 -13.02 19.99
C LEU A 138 -11.65 -13.73 21.15
N PRO A 139 -11.76 -15.05 21.38
CA PRO A 139 -10.97 -15.74 22.40
C PRO A 139 -9.46 -15.67 22.15
N ILE A 140 -9.03 -15.79 20.88
CA ILE A 140 -7.61 -15.68 20.48
C ILE A 140 -7.14 -14.24 20.73
N ALA A 141 -7.90 -13.25 20.27
CA ALA A 141 -7.61 -11.83 20.50
C ALA A 141 -7.47 -11.51 21.99
N PHE A 142 -8.36 -12.06 22.83
CA PHE A 142 -8.33 -11.88 24.28
C PHE A 142 -7.01 -12.33 24.91
N VAL A 143 -6.41 -13.42 24.42
CA VAL A 143 -5.09 -13.90 24.90
C VAL A 143 -3.97 -12.98 24.43
N VAL A 144 -3.96 -12.64 23.14
CA VAL A 144 -2.88 -11.83 22.52
C VAL A 144 -2.85 -10.44 23.14
N PHE A 145 -4.00 -9.79 23.21
CA PHE A 145 -4.16 -8.40 23.63
C PHE A 145 -4.49 -8.25 25.12
N ARG A 146 -4.35 -9.32 25.91
CA ARG A 146 -4.65 -9.34 27.35
C ARG A 146 -4.08 -8.13 28.12
N PRO A 147 -2.88 -7.59 27.85
CA PRO A 147 -2.36 -6.42 28.57
C PRO A 147 -3.15 -5.13 28.36
N TRP A 148 -3.91 -5.02 27.27
CA TRP A 148 -4.74 -3.85 26.98
C TRP A 148 -6.01 -3.84 27.84
N PRO A 149 -6.56 -2.66 28.19
CA PRO A 149 -7.74 -2.57 29.04
C PRO A 149 -9.03 -3.18 28.45
N ASP A 150 -9.17 -3.14 27.12
CA ASP A 150 -10.27 -3.72 26.34
C ASP A 150 -10.01 -5.18 25.94
N ARG A 151 -8.82 -5.72 26.27
CA ARG A 151 -8.36 -7.06 25.93
C ARG A 151 -8.41 -7.35 24.42
N GLY A 152 -8.29 -6.31 23.59
CA GLY A 152 -8.28 -6.38 22.13
C GLY A 152 -9.61 -6.66 21.48
N TYR A 153 -10.71 -6.20 22.08
CA TYR A 153 -12.04 -6.31 21.48
C TYR A 153 -12.12 -5.68 20.08
N LEU A 154 -11.56 -4.48 19.89
CA LEU A 154 -11.54 -3.85 18.57
C LEU A 154 -10.48 -4.46 17.64
N PHE A 155 -9.34 -4.91 18.18
CA PHE A 155 -8.32 -5.63 17.40
C PHE A 155 -8.79 -6.99 16.90
N ALA A 156 -9.82 -7.58 17.52
CA ALA A 156 -10.41 -8.83 17.04
C ALA A 156 -11.01 -8.70 15.63
N LYS A 157 -11.42 -7.50 15.20
CA LYS A 157 -12.02 -7.25 13.88
C LYS A 157 -11.02 -7.37 12.72
N PRO A 158 -9.92 -6.60 12.69
CA PRO A 158 -8.88 -6.81 11.68
C PRO A 158 -8.22 -8.19 11.84
N LEU A 159 -8.04 -8.69 13.06
CA LEU A 159 -7.49 -10.03 13.29
C LEU A 159 -8.40 -11.13 12.71
N GLY A 160 -9.72 -10.99 12.84
CA GLY A 160 -10.70 -11.93 12.31
C GLY A 160 -10.62 -12.01 10.79
N LEU A 161 -10.54 -10.85 10.14
CA LEU A 161 -10.35 -10.78 8.69
C LEU A 161 -9.03 -11.46 8.25
N VAL A 162 -7.91 -11.14 8.91
CA VAL A 162 -6.61 -11.73 8.59
C VAL A 162 -6.62 -13.24 8.83
N LEU A 163 -7.02 -13.73 10.01
CA LEU A 163 -6.92 -15.15 10.33
C LEU A 163 -7.86 -16.00 9.47
N VAL A 164 -9.11 -15.56 9.23
CA VAL A 164 -10.05 -16.28 8.35
C VAL A 164 -9.48 -16.35 6.93
N ALA A 165 -8.95 -15.24 6.42
CA ALA A 165 -8.30 -15.21 5.11
C ALA A 165 -7.05 -16.10 5.07
N THR A 166 -6.17 -16.06 6.08
CA THR A 166 -4.95 -16.89 6.15
C THR A 166 -5.29 -18.38 6.16
N VAL A 167 -6.24 -18.82 6.98
CA VAL A 167 -6.64 -20.24 7.04
C VAL A 167 -7.26 -20.67 5.73
N THR A 168 -8.15 -19.87 5.16
CA THR A 168 -8.76 -20.17 3.85
C THR A 168 -7.70 -20.23 2.75
N TRP A 169 -6.80 -19.24 2.70
CA TRP A 169 -5.71 -19.17 1.74
C TRP A 169 -4.75 -20.35 1.86
N LEU A 170 -4.44 -20.81 3.07
CA LEU A 170 -3.62 -22.01 3.28
C LEU A 170 -4.29 -23.27 2.71
N LEU A 171 -5.59 -23.44 2.92
CA LEU A 171 -6.33 -24.59 2.36
C LEU A 171 -6.36 -24.56 0.83
N VAL A 172 -6.49 -23.37 0.23
CA VAL A 172 -6.52 -23.21 -1.23
C VAL A 172 -5.13 -23.34 -1.84
N SER A 173 -4.10 -22.72 -1.25
CA SER A 173 -2.72 -22.75 -1.75
C SER A 173 -2.06 -24.13 -1.67
N THR A 174 -2.58 -25.00 -0.79
CA THR A 174 -2.16 -26.41 -0.70
C THR A 174 -3.02 -27.34 -1.55
N ASN A 175 -3.92 -26.80 -2.39
CA ASN A 175 -4.84 -27.54 -3.24
C ASN A 175 -5.76 -28.53 -2.50
N ILE A 176 -6.07 -28.28 -1.21
CA ILE A 176 -7.01 -29.11 -0.44
C ILE A 176 -8.45 -28.82 -0.86
N VAL A 177 -8.77 -27.54 -1.10
CA VAL A 177 -10.09 -27.08 -1.57
C VAL A 177 -9.92 -25.95 -2.59
N SER A 178 -10.85 -25.85 -3.53
CA SER A 178 -10.93 -24.70 -4.44
C SER A 178 -11.57 -23.49 -3.73
N PHE A 179 -11.10 -22.29 -4.05
CA PHE A 179 -11.60 -21.06 -3.47
C PHE A 179 -13.08 -20.84 -3.81
N SER A 180 -13.91 -20.80 -2.77
CA SER A 180 -15.37 -20.77 -2.85
C SER A 180 -15.97 -20.31 -1.53
N PHE A 181 -17.28 -20.10 -1.48
CA PHE A 181 -18.02 -19.86 -0.24
C PHE A 181 -17.71 -20.95 0.80
N SER A 182 -17.74 -22.23 0.38
CA SER A 182 -17.47 -23.38 1.25
C SER A 182 -16.05 -23.38 1.82
N ALA A 183 -15.05 -22.97 1.04
CA ALA A 183 -13.68 -22.86 1.53
C ALA A 183 -13.55 -21.85 2.67
N VAL A 184 -14.17 -20.67 2.53
CA VAL A 184 -14.20 -19.65 3.60
C VAL A 184 -14.95 -20.17 4.83
N LEU A 185 -16.06 -20.88 4.62
CA LEU A 185 -16.84 -21.49 5.70
C LEU A 185 -16.04 -22.55 6.48
N ILE A 186 -15.25 -23.39 5.80
CA ILE A 186 -14.33 -24.35 6.43
C ILE A 186 -13.28 -23.59 7.26
N GLY A 187 -12.69 -22.53 6.71
CA GLY A 187 -11.73 -21.68 7.44
C GLY A 187 -12.33 -21.08 8.71
N VAL A 188 -13.58 -20.60 8.63
CA VAL A 188 -14.38 -20.13 9.78
C VAL A 188 -14.56 -21.24 10.82
N PHE A 189 -14.93 -22.45 10.42
CA PHE A 189 -15.13 -23.57 11.37
C PHE A 189 -13.83 -24.02 12.04
N ILE A 190 -12.71 -24.08 11.31
CA ILE A 190 -11.40 -24.40 11.89
C ILE A 190 -11.04 -23.38 12.96
N LEU A 191 -11.19 -22.08 12.67
CA LEU A 191 -10.90 -21.02 13.64
C LEU A 191 -11.88 -21.03 14.81
N ALA A 192 -13.16 -21.32 14.58
CA ALA A 192 -14.13 -21.49 15.65
C ALA A 192 -13.71 -22.65 16.59
N GLY A 193 -13.24 -23.77 16.05
CA GLY A 193 -12.67 -24.87 16.83
C GLY A 193 -11.46 -24.45 17.68
N ILE A 194 -10.49 -23.75 17.09
CA ILE A 194 -9.32 -23.21 17.80
C ILE A 194 -9.73 -22.22 18.89
N SER A 195 -10.71 -21.36 18.61
CA SER A 195 -11.24 -20.39 19.55
C SER A 195 -12.03 -21.03 20.69
N LEU A 196 -12.78 -22.10 20.44
CA LEU A 196 -13.47 -22.88 21.48
C LEU A 196 -12.46 -23.56 22.43
N LEU A 197 -11.40 -24.14 21.88
CA LEU A 197 -10.30 -24.70 22.68
C LEU A 197 -9.62 -23.59 23.52
N THR A 198 -9.34 -22.45 22.89
CA THR A 198 -8.75 -21.29 23.56
C THR A 198 -9.67 -20.77 24.67
N HIS A 199 -10.97 -20.68 24.43
CA HIS A 199 -11.97 -20.31 25.44
C HIS A 199 -11.98 -21.29 26.61
N ARG A 200 -11.90 -22.60 26.36
CA ARG A 200 -11.82 -23.62 27.41
C ARG A 200 -10.57 -23.47 28.29
N PHE A 201 -9.43 -23.06 27.72
CA PHE A 201 -8.21 -22.76 28.49
C PHE A 201 -8.31 -21.48 29.31
N ILE A 202 -9.04 -20.47 28.82
CA ILE A 202 -9.26 -19.19 29.52
C ILE A 202 -10.35 -19.31 30.60
N GLY A 203 -11.27 -20.27 30.44
CA GLY A 203 -12.42 -20.46 31.32
C GLY A 203 -13.39 -19.26 31.27
N ASN A 204 -13.95 -18.92 32.42
CA ASN A 204 -14.95 -17.86 32.55
C ASN A 204 -14.37 -16.43 32.47
N ASP A 205 -13.05 -16.26 32.35
CA ASP A 205 -12.38 -14.95 32.32
C ASP A 205 -12.91 -14.07 31.18
N LEU A 206 -13.11 -14.63 29.98
CA LEU A 206 -13.60 -13.87 28.82
C LEU A 206 -15.03 -13.37 29.06
N VAL A 207 -15.93 -14.25 29.47
CA VAL A 207 -17.34 -13.92 29.72
C VAL A 207 -17.47 -12.91 30.87
N SER A 208 -16.69 -13.10 31.94
CA SER A 208 -16.61 -12.18 33.08
C SER A 208 -16.10 -10.79 32.64
N HIS A 209 -15.09 -10.75 31.78
CA HIS A 209 -14.57 -9.50 31.24
C HIS A 209 -15.62 -8.78 30.39
N ILE A 210 -16.30 -9.49 29.49
CA ILE A 210 -17.37 -8.93 28.65
C ILE A 210 -18.47 -8.35 29.53
N ARG A 211 -19.01 -9.14 30.47
CA ARG A 211 -20.09 -8.71 31.39
C ARG A 211 -19.70 -7.47 32.20
N SER A 212 -18.48 -7.43 32.73
CA SER A 212 -17.99 -6.29 33.51
C SER A 212 -17.69 -5.05 32.67
N ASN A 213 -17.56 -5.18 31.36
CA ASN A 213 -17.20 -4.08 30.45
C ASN A 213 -18.23 -3.85 29.33
N LEU A 214 -19.46 -4.36 29.45
CA LEU A 214 -20.50 -4.23 28.41
C LEU A 214 -20.68 -2.79 27.93
N ARG A 215 -20.80 -1.84 28.87
CA ARG A 215 -20.94 -0.41 28.52
C ARG A 215 -19.77 0.10 27.67
N ARG A 216 -18.54 -0.33 27.99
CA ARG A 216 -17.33 0.04 27.23
C ARG A 216 -17.35 -0.56 25.84
N ILE A 217 -17.72 -1.84 25.73
CA ILE A 217 -17.85 -2.55 24.46
C ILE A 217 -18.89 -1.87 23.55
N VAL A 218 -20.05 -1.51 24.10
CA VAL A 218 -21.10 -0.78 23.35
C VAL A 218 -20.57 0.55 22.80
N TRP A 219 -19.83 1.33 23.60
CA TRP A 219 -19.22 2.57 23.11
C TRP A 219 -18.17 2.34 22.03
N MET A 220 -17.40 1.26 22.12
CA MET A 220 -16.42 0.88 21.11
C MET A 220 -17.10 0.45 19.79
N GLU A 221 -18.22 -0.28 19.87
CA GLU A 221 -19.02 -0.59 18.67
C GLU A 221 -19.67 0.67 18.08
N MET A 222 -20.19 1.57 18.91
CA MET A 222 -20.72 2.85 18.43
C MET A 222 -19.65 3.69 17.73
N LEU A 223 -18.42 3.74 18.26
CA LEU A 223 -17.30 4.40 17.60
C LEU A 223 -17.03 3.80 16.22
N LEU A 224 -16.97 2.48 16.14
CA LEU A 224 -16.71 1.77 14.89
C LEU A 224 -17.84 1.97 13.87
N LEU A 225 -19.09 1.89 14.32
CA LEU A 225 -20.27 2.10 13.49
C LEU A 225 -20.31 3.54 12.95
N VAL A 226 -20.03 4.54 13.79
CA VAL A 226 -19.95 5.95 13.37
C VAL A 226 -18.82 6.14 12.34
N ALA A 227 -17.65 5.53 12.54
CA ALA A 227 -16.56 5.59 11.58
C ALA A 227 -16.93 4.92 10.24
N PHE A 228 -17.56 3.75 10.29
CA PHE A 228 -18.02 3.02 9.10
C PHE A 228 -19.09 3.80 8.34
N VAL A 229 -20.17 4.23 9.01
CA VAL A 229 -21.28 4.96 8.38
C VAL A 229 -20.82 6.34 7.90
N GLY A 230 -20.01 7.05 8.68
CA GLY A 230 -19.48 8.36 8.28
C GLY A 230 -18.67 8.28 6.99
N PHE A 231 -17.78 7.31 6.88
CA PHE A 231 -16.97 7.14 5.67
C PHE A 231 -17.75 6.48 4.52
N LEU A 232 -18.75 5.65 4.83
CA LEU A 232 -19.69 5.11 3.85
C LEU A 232 -20.47 6.21 3.15
N LEU A 233 -20.90 7.26 3.87
CA LEU A 233 -21.57 8.41 3.26
C LEU A 233 -20.63 9.19 2.33
N VAL A 234 -19.35 9.33 2.69
CA VAL A 234 -18.33 9.91 1.81
C VAL A 234 -18.18 9.08 0.54
N ARG A 235 -18.04 7.75 0.66
CA ARG A 235 -17.96 6.86 -0.51
C ARG A 235 -19.24 6.86 -1.34
N ALA A 236 -20.41 6.84 -0.71
CA ALA A 236 -21.70 6.85 -1.41
C ALA A 236 -21.94 8.15 -2.20
N SER A 237 -21.27 9.24 -1.81
CA SER A 237 -21.29 10.50 -2.55
C SER A 237 -20.43 10.50 -3.80
N ASN A 238 -19.48 9.57 -3.95
CA ASN A 238 -18.59 9.41 -5.10
C ASN A 238 -18.21 7.92 -5.30
N PRO A 239 -19.14 7.03 -5.67
CA PRO A 239 -18.90 5.59 -5.75
C PRO A 239 -18.04 5.16 -6.95
N ASP A 240 -17.84 6.03 -7.92
CA ASP A 240 -17.25 5.77 -9.23
C ASP A 240 -15.88 5.07 -9.13
N LEU A 241 -15.72 3.95 -9.86
CA LEU A 241 -14.50 3.13 -9.90
C LEU A 241 -13.57 3.46 -11.08
N TRP A 242 -13.90 4.48 -11.85
CA TRP A 242 -13.06 4.99 -12.91
C TRP A 242 -13.26 6.50 -13.05
N HIS A 243 -12.24 7.20 -13.53
CA HIS A 243 -12.34 8.61 -13.91
C HIS A 243 -11.17 8.98 -14.83
N PRO A 244 -11.32 9.85 -15.86
CA PRO A 244 -10.29 10.02 -16.89
C PRO A 244 -8.97 10.65 -16.43
N TRP A 245 -9.00 11.76 -15.66
CA TRP A 245 -7.78 12.48 -15.25
C TRP A 245 -7.45 12.40 -13.75
N LYS A 246 -8.42 12.04 -12.91
CA LYS A 246 -8.31 11.97 -11.44
C LYS A 246 -8.73 10.60 -10.89
N GLY A 247 -8.69 9.56 -11.72
CA GLY A 247 -9.15 8.20 -11.35
C GLY A 247 -8.15 7.35 -10.58
N GLY A 248 -6.85 7.62 -10.71
CA GLY A 248 -5.82 6.80 -10.06
C GLY A 248 -5.73 5.40 -10.62
N GLU A 249 -5.40 4.45 -9.75
CA GLU A 249 -5.22 3.04 -10.07
C GLU A 249 -6.45 2.18 -9.69
N LYS A 250 -7.59 2.77 -9.33
CA LYS A 250 -8.84 2.02 -9.06
C LYS A 250 -9.19 0.96 -10.09
N PRO A 251 -9.05 1.20 -11.41
CA PRO A 251 -9.39 0.19 -12.41
C PRO A 251 -8.48 -1.04 -12.31
N MET A 252 -7.22 -0.84 -11.93
CA MET A 252 -6.27 -1.92 -11.67
C MET A 252 -6.64 -2.70 -10.41
N ASP A 253 -6.90 -2.00 -9.31
CA ASP A 253 -7.33 -2.65 -8.07
C ASP A 253 -8.64 -3.43 -8.26
N PHE A 254 -9.56 -2.91 -9.08
CA PHE A 254 -10.82 -3.57 -9.38
C PHE A 254 -10.63 -4.81 -10.27
N ALA A 255 -9.77 -4.72 -11.29
CA ALA A 255 -9.40 -5.87 -12.12
C ALA A 255 -8.79 -7.00 -11.27
N TYR A 256 -7.87 -6.66 -10.36
CA TYR A 256 -7.21 -7.64 -9.48
C TYR A 256 -8.18 -8.22 -8.46
N LEU A 257 -9.03 -7.38 -7.84
CA LEU A 257 -10.07 -7.88 -6.94
C LEU A 257 -11.00 -8.86 -7.67
N ASN A 258 -11.47 -8.52 -8.87
CA ASN A 258 -12.33 -9.39 -9.66
C ASN A 258 -11.64 -10.71 -10.02
N ALA A 259 -10.37 -10.67 -10.45
CA ALA A 259 -9.58 -11.86 -10.75
C ALA A 259 -9.38 -12.76 -9.52
N VAL A 260 -9.06 -12.17 -8.37
CA VAL A 260 -8.88 -12.90 -7.10
C VAL A 260 -10.21 -13.50 -6.63
N VAL A 261 -11.31 -12.74 -6.71
CA VAL A 261 -12.64 -13.25 -6.37
C VAL A 261 -12.97 -14.42 -7.28
N LYS A 262 -12.80 -14.31 -8.60
CA LYS A 262 -13.19 -15.33 -9.56
C LYS A 262 -12.27 -16.55 -9.59
N SER A 263 -11.02 -16.42 -9.13
CA SER A 263 -10.05 -17.51 -9.07
C SER A 263 -10.52 -18.70 -8.23
N SER A 264 -10.17 -19.91 -8.67
CA SER A 264 -10.43 -21.19 -7.98
C SER A 264 -9.18 -21.74 -7.26
N THR A 265 -7.99 -21.47 -7.79
CA THR A 265 -6.70 -21.81 -7.18
C THR A 265 -5.92 -20.53 -6.82
N VAL A 266 -4.91 -20.67 -5.96
CA VAL A 266 -3.93 -19.61 -5.69
C VAL A 266 -2.50 -20.11 -5.97
N PRO A 267 -1.61 -19.33 -6.58
CA PRO A 267 -1.74 -17.91 -6.94
C PRO A 267 -2.88 -17.62 -7.94
N PRO A 268 -3.62 -16.52 -7.75
CA PRO A 268 -4.71 -16.14 -8.66
C PRO A 268 -4.21 -15.93 -10.08
N TYR A 269 -5.05 -16.20 -11.07
CA TYR A 269 -4.70 -15.90 -12.47
C TYR A 269 -4.54 -14.39 -12.69
N ASP A 270 -3.75 -14.02 -13.69
CA ASP A 270 -3.55 -12.62 -14.08
C ASP A 270 -4.65 -12.17 -15.06
N PRO A 271 -5.49 -11.16 -14.73
CA PRO A 271 -6.51 -10.68 -15.64
C PRO A 271 -5.94 -9.97 -16.88
N TRP A 272 -4.66 -9.60 -16.86
CA TRP A 272 -4.01 -8.80 -17.90
C TRP A 272 -2.81 -9.49 -18.54
N TYR A 273 -2.65 -10.79 -18.33
CA TYR A 273 -1.67 -11.61 -19.03
C TYR A 273 -2.22 -13.03 -19.18
N ALA A 274 -2.88 -13.32 -20.31
CA ALA A 274 -3.50 -14.61 -20.57
C ALA A 274 -2.50 -15.77 -20.40
N GLY A 275 -2.90 -16.77 -19.60
CA GLY A 275 -2.09 -17.93 -19.22
C GLY A 275 -1.18 -17.70 -18.01
N GLY A 276 -1.04 -16.46 -17.53
CA GLY A 276 -0.23 -16.08 -16.39
C GLY A 276 -0.96 -16.13 -15.04
N TYR A 277 -0.19 -16.10 -13.95
CA TYR A 277 -0.69 -15.78 -12.61
C TYR A 277 -0.15 -14.45 -12.10
N LEU A 278 -0.85 -13.85 -11.12
CA LEU A 278 -0.48 -12.57 -10.53
C LEU A 278 0.83 -12.69 -9.73
N ASN A 279 1.88 -12.02 -10.21
CA ASN A 279 3.13 -11.85 -9.48
C ASN A 279 3.11 -10.52 -8.70
N TYR A 280 2.12 -10.40 -7.82
CA TYR A 280 1.84 -9.18 -7.07
C TYR A 280 1.40 -9.52 -5.63
N TYR A 281 1.38 -8.54 -4.73
CA TYR A 281 0.99 -8.71 -3.32
C TYR A 281 -0.54 -8.86 -3.14
N TYR A 282 -1.09 -9.94 -3.69
CA TYR A 282 -2.54 -10.16 -3.81
C TYR A 282 -3.24 -10.53 -2.49
N PHE A 283 -2.52 -10.83 -1.40
CA PHE A 283 -3.15 -11.33 -0.17
C PHE A 283 -4.11 -10.31 0.46
N GLY A 284 -3.84 -9.01 0.30
CA GLY A 284 -4.77 -7.94 0.71
C GLY A 284 -6.10 -8.02 -0.04
N GLN A 285 -6.05 -8.21 -1.37
CA GLN A 285 -7.25 -8.44 -2.17
C GLN A 285 -7.93 -9.77 -1.79
N PHE A 286 -7.17 -10.81 -1.45
CA PHE A 286 -7.71 -12.09 -0.99
C PHE A 286 -8.50 -11.96 0.32
N MET A 287 -8.09 -11.08 1.24
CA MET A 287 -8.85 -10.78 2.46
C MET A 287 -10.24 -10.19 2.12
N VAL A 288 -10.28 -9.21 1.20
CA VAL A 288 -11.54 -8.61 0.74
C VAL A 288 -12.37 -9.63 -0.05
N ALA A 289 -11.73 -10.40 -0.93
CA ALA A 289 -12.35 -11.46 -1.71
C ALA A 289 -12.97 -12.56 -0.82
N SER A 290 -12.39 -12.85 0.34
CA SER A 290 -12.96 -13.80 1.30
C SER A 290 -14.28 -13.29 1.88
N LEU A 291 -14.42 -11.99 2.15
CA LEU A 291 -15.70 -11.38 2.53
C LEU A 291 -16.70 -11.40 1.36
N ILE A 292 -16.25 -11.11 0.13
CA ILE A 292 -17.09 -11.17 -1.07
C ILE A 292 -17.62 -12.59 -1.29
N ARG A 293 -16.75 -13.61 -1.27
CA ARG A 293 -17.13 -15.02 -1.43
C ARG A 293 -18.08 -15.50 -0.34
N PHE A 294 -17.95 -14.98 0.89
CA PHE A 294 -18.83 -15.36 2.00
C PHE A 294 -20.19 -14.62 1.96
N THR A 295 -20.21 -13.37 1.52
CA THR A 295 -21.43 -12.55 1.47
C THR A 295 -22.21 -12.67 0.17
N GLY A 296 -21.55 -13.06 -0.92
CA GLY A 296 -22.14 -13.08 -2.26
C GLY A 296 -22.46 -11.68 -2.83
N ILE A 297 -21.87 -10.62 -2.27
CA ILE A 297 -22.08 -9.23 -2.73
C ILE A 297 -21.25 -8.97 -3.99
N VAL A 298 -21.82 -8.27 -4.97
CA VAL A 298 -21.14 -7.95 -6.23
C VAL A 298 -19.91 -7.07 -5.98
N PRO A 299 -18.76 -7.33 -6.63
CA PRO A 299 -17.53 -6.56 -6.40
C PRO A 299 -17.68 -5.04 -6.57
N SER A 300 -18.48 -4.56 -7.53
CA SER A 300 -18.68 -3.12 -7.78
C SER A 300 -19.24 -2.38 -6.57
N VAL A 301 -20.08 -3.05 -5.78
CA VAL A 301 -20.61 -2.56 -4.50
C VAL A 301 -19.65 -2.88 -3.35
N ALA A 302 -19.11 -4.10 -3.31
CA ALA A 302 -18.24 -4.56 -2.23
C ALA A 302 -16.95 -3.71 -2.09
N TYR A 303 -16.39 -3.23 -3.21
CA TYR A 303 -15.25 -2.30 -3.20
C TYR A 303 -15.57 -1.04 -2.39
N ASN A 304 -16.76 -0.47 -2.58
CA ASN A 304 -17.26 0.71 -1.88
C ASN A 304 -17.67 0.45 -0.42
N LEU A 305 -17.80 -0.82 -0.01
CA LEU A 305 -17.99 -1.25 1.38
C LEU A 305 -16.67 -1.59 2.08
N ALA A 306 -15.69 -2.11 1.33
CA ALA A 306 -14.37 -2.46 1.85
C ALA A 306 -13.61 -1.21 2.33
N ILE A 307 -13.65 -0.12 1.57
CA ILE A 307 -12.94 1.13 1.92
C ILE A 307 -13.42 1.70 3.28
N PRO A 308 -14.73 1.95 3.52
CA PRO A 308 -15.22 2.41 4.83
C PRO A 308 -14.97 1.41 5.95
N TRP A 309 -14.99 0.11 5.66
CA TRP A 309 -14.67 -0.92 6.66
C TRP A 309 -13.21 -0.82 7.09
N LEU A 310 -12.26 -0.74 6.16
CA LEU A 310 -10.84 -0.57 6.46
C LEU A 310 -10.56 0.75 7.19
N PHE A 311 -11.27 1.83 6.86
CA PHE A 311 -11.25 3.10 7.61
C PHE A 311 -11.69 2.90 9.07
N ALA A 312 -12.83 2.21 9.28
CA ALA A 312 -13.36 1.93 10.60
C ALA A 312 -12.40 1.05 11.43
N LEU A 313 -11.82 0.00 10.82
CA LEU A 313 -10.82 -0.85 11.47
C LEU A 313 -9.59 -0.05 11.91
N THR A 314 -9.12 0.86 11.06
CA THR A 314 -8.01 1.78 11.35
C THR A 314 -8.34 2.66 12.56
N ALA A 315 -9.51 3.32 12.54
CA ALA A 315 -9.98 4.15 13.65
C ALA A 315 -10.09 3.34 14.97
N GLY A 316 -10.68 2.14 14.92
CA GLY A 316 -10.83 1.28 16.09
C GLY A 316 -9.50 0.80 16.68
N GLY A 317 -8.54 0.44 15.83
CA GLY A 317 -7.19 0.04 16.24
C GLY A 317 -6.44 1.19 16.91
N VAL A 318 -6.44 2.37 16.28
CA VAL A 318 -5.80 3.58 16.83
C VAL A 318 -6.42 3.98 18.17
N PHE A 319 -7.75 3.99 18.23
CA PHE A 319 -8.47 4.28 19.47
C PHE A 319 -8.01 3.36 20.59
N SER A 320 -7.95 2.05 20.33
CA SER A 320 -7.58 1.04 21.34
C SER A 320 -6.17 1.22 21.87
N ILE A 321 -5.20 1.55 21.00
CA ILE A 321 -3.82 1.84 21.43
C ILE A 321 -3.79 3.07 22.33
N VAL A 322 -4.30 4.21 21.86
CA VAL A 322 -4.15 5.48 22.58
C VAL A 322 -4.98 5.52 23.86
N TYR A 323 -6.25 5.06 23.79
CA TYR A 323 -7.10 4.85 24.97
C TYR A 323 -6.44 3.92 25.97
N GLY A 324 -5.88 2.80 25.49
CA GLY A 324 -5.24 1.79 26.30
C GLY A 324 -4.03 2.33 27.05
N LEU A 325 -3.15 3.06 26.37
CA LEU A 325 -1.97 3.70 26.97
C LEU A 325 -2.40 4.74 28.03
N ALA A 326 -3.39 5.58 27.73
CA ALA A 326 -3.90 6.58 28.67
C ALA A 326 -4.51 5.94 29.93
N GLU A 327 -5.39 4.95 29.77
CA GLU A 327 -6.03 4.27 30.89
C GLU A 327 -5.00 3.52 31.76
N LEU A 328 -4.06 2.82 31.15
CA LEU A 328 -3.00 2.12 31.88
C LEU A 328 -2.11 3.11 32.67
N THR A 329 -1.83 4.28 32.11
CA THR A 329 -1.10 5.36 32.80
C THR A 329 -1.87 5.88 34.00
N LEU A 330 -3.18 6.12 33.89
CA LEU A 330 -4.00 6.54 35.03
C LEU A 330 -4.07 5.48 36.13
N ARG A 331 -4.24 4.20 35.75
CA ARG A 331 -4.25 3.07 36.69
C ARG A 331 -2.93 2.98 37.45
N ALA A 332 -1.79 3.17 36.78
CA ALA A 332 -0.49 3.21 37.45
C ALA A 332 -0.33 4.40 38.40
N LYS A 333 -0.90 5.57 38.07
CA LYS A 333 -0.94 6.74 38.96
C LYS A 333 -1.99 6.62 40.09
N ARG A 334 -2.74 5.51 40.18
CA ARG A 334 -3.85 5.30 41.12
C ARG A 334 -4.94 6.39 41.06
N ILE A 335 -5.15 6.97 39.88
CA ILE A 335 -6.20 7.97 39.67
C ILE A 335 -7.52 7.25 39.42
N PRO A 336 -8.61 7.62 40.14
CA PRO A 336 -9.88 6.93 40.00
C PRO A 336 -10.54 7.16 38.62
N PRO A 337 -11.34 6.19 38.13
CA PRO A 337 -11.97 6.26 36.79
C PRO A 337 -12.94 7.43 36.58
N TRP A 338 -13.53 7.97 37.64
CA TRP A 338 -14.46 9.11 37.59
C TRP A 338 -13.78 10.48 37.49
N SER A 339 -12.45 10.52 37.40
CA SER A 339 -11.70 11.75 37.20
C SER A 339 -12.10 12.43 35.88
N ARG A 340 -12.07 13.77 35.84
CA ARG A 340 -12.27 14.57 34.59
C ARG A 340 -11.23 14.23 33.49
N ARG A 341 -10.21 13.43 33.80
CA ARG A 341 -9.12 12.98 32.91
C ARG A 341 -9.52 11.70 32.18
N SER A 342 -10.55 11.75 31.34
CA SER A 342 -11.05 10.55 30.65
C SER A 342 -10.06 10.06 29.56
N PRO A 343 -9.65 8.78 29.57
CA PRO A 343 -8.89 8.17 28.48
C PRO A 343 -9.62 8.16 27.13
N ILE A 344 -10.95 8.33 27.11
CA ILE A 344 -11.76 8.36 25.88
C ILE A 344 -11.31 9.50 24.97
N TYR A 345 -11.04 10.68 25.52
CA TYR A 345 -10.55 11.81 24.74
C TYR A 345 -9.17 11.53 24.12
N ALA A 346 -8.32 10.76 24.80
CA ALA A 346 -7.03 10.35 24.23
C ALA A 346 -7.25 9.46 23.01
N GLY A 347 -8.12 8.45 23.12
CA GLY A 347 -8.47 7.56 22.01
C GLY A 347 -9.05 8.34 20.82
N LEU A 348 -10.00 9.26 21.07
CA LEU A 348 -10.60 10.09 20.03
C LEU A 348 -9.59 11.04 19.37
N LEU A 349 -8.65 11.62 20.13
CA LEU A 349 -7.55 12.40 19.58
C LEU A 349 -6.63 11.55 18.70
N GLY A 350 -6.41 10.28 19.06
CA GLY A 350 -5.70 9.33 18.21
C GLY A 350 -6.39 9.14 16.86
N VAL A 351 -7.69 8.85 16.87
CA VAL A 351 -8.50 8.71 15.64
C VAL A 351 -8.44 9.98 14.79
N LEU A 352 -8.60 11.14 15.43
CA LEU A 352 -8.51 12.44 14.77
C LEU A 352 -7.16 12.63 14.07
N PHE A 353 -6.05 12.43 14.78
CA PHE A 353 -4.71 12.69 14.25
C PHE A 353 -4.25 11.69 13.19
N VAL A 354 -4.63 10.42 13.32
CA VAL A 354 -4.18 9.39 12.37
C VAL A 354 -5.06 9.37 11.13
N VAL A 355 -6.38 9.31 11.29
CA VAL A 355 -7.29 8.93 10.19
C VAL A 355 -8.09 10.11 9.64
N VAL A 356 -8.24 11.20 10.40
CA VAL A 356 -9.04 12.35 9.98
C VAL A 356 -8.18 13.53 9.54
N ALA A 357 -7.16 13.90 10.32
CA ALA A 357 -6.35 15.08 10.05
C ALA A 357 -5.59 14.98 8.72
N GLY A 358 -5.53 16.09 7.98
CA GLY A 358 -4.57 16.28 6.90
C GLY A 358 -3.30 16.98 7.37
N ASN A 359 -2.49 17.47 6.45
CA ASN A 359 -1.36 18.34 6.79
C ASN A 359 -1.74 19.83 6.73
N ILE A 360 -0.77 20.70 7.02
CA ILE A 360 -1.00 22.14 7.12
C ILE A 360 -1.17 22.84 5.77
N ASP A 361 -0.90 22.17 4.65
CA ASP A 361 -1.02 22.76 3.30
C ASP A 361 -2.45 23.22 3.02
N GLY A 362 -3.47 22.52 3.53
CA GLY A 362 -4.86 22.98 3.40
C GLY A 362 -5.09 24.39 3.94
N LEU A 363 -4.48 24.73 5.10
CA LEU A 363 -4.53 26.08 5.64
C LEU A 363 -3.73 27.08 4.80
N ILE A 364 -2.58 26.66 4.27
CA ILE A 364 -1.74 27.48 3.39
C ILE A 364 -2.51 27.86 2.12
N GLN A 365 -3.22 26.92 1.51
CA GLN A 365 -4.05 27.18 0.33
C GLN A 365 -5.17 28.19 0.64
N VAL A 366 -5.84 28.07 1.80
CA VAL A 366 -6.87 29.03 2.23
C VAL A 366 -6.28 30.42 2.45
N PHE A 367 -5.10 30.51 3.07
CA PHE A 367 -4.40 31.77 3.27
C PHE A 367 -3.97 32.40 1.94
N GLN A 368 -3.46 31.61 0.99
CA GLN A 368 -3.13 32.06 -0.37
C GLN A 368 -4.38 32.57 -1.11
N GLY A 369 -5.51 31.88 -0.98
CA GLY A 369 -6.78 32.33 -1.54
C GLY A 369 -7.25 33.65 -0.94
N ALA A 370 -7.18 33.79 0.39
CA ALA A 370 -7.52 35.04 1.07
C ALA A 370 -6.58 36.18 0.67
N PHE A 371 -5.27 35.92 0.56
CA PHE A 371 -4.29 36.91 0.16
C PHE A 371 -4.55 37.45 -1.25
N ARG A 372 -4.91 36.56 -2.20
CA ARG A 372 -5.33 36.95 -3.55
C ARG A 372 -6.53 37.90 -3.55
N VAL A 373 -7.53 37.60 -2.73
CA VAL A 373 -8.76 38.42 -2.64
C VAL A 373 -8.50 39.78 -2.01
N PHE A 374 -7.79 39.82 -0.88
CA PHE A 374 -7.65 41.06 -0.10
C PHE A 374 -6.51 41.97 -0.56
N PHE A 375 -5.49 41.44 -1.23
CA PHE A 375 -4.28 42.21 -1.59
C PHE A 375 -3.95 42.24 -3.08
N GLN A 376 -4.62 41.43 -3.91
CA GLN A 376 -4.33 41.34 -5.36
C GLN A 376 -5.57 41.55 -6.23
N ASP A 377 -6.72 41.89 -5.65
CA ASP A 377 -8.02 42.03 -6.33
C ASP A 377 -8.35 40.85 -7.27
N ALA A 378 -7.91 39.64 -6.89
CA ALA A 378 -8.07 38.42 -7.66
C ALA A 378 -9.08 37.46 -6.99
N ALA A 379 -9.64 36.53 -7.76
CA ALA A 379 -10.53 35.50 -7.20
C ALA A 379 -9.78 34.59 -6.19
N PHE A 380 -10.53 34.05 -5.21
CA PHE A 380 -9.98 33.15 -4.18
C PHE A 380 -9.27 31.92 -4.74
N GLY A 381 -9.65 31.48 -5.95
CA GLY A 381 -9.16 30.28 -6.61
C GLY A 381 -9.86 29.00 -6.14
N GLN A 382 -9.45 27.86 -6.70
CA GLN A 382 -9.94 26.54 -6.31
C GLN A 382 -8.97 25.87 -5.32
N PHE A 383 -9.52 25.01 -4.44
CA PHE A 383 -8.73 24.17 -3.55
C PHE A 383 -8.17 22.99 -4.35
N ASP A 384 -6.89 22.70 -4.21
CA ASP A 384 -6.24 21.58 -4.88
C ASP A 384 -6.11 20.40 -3.90
N PHE A 385 -6.98 19.40 -4.07
CA PHE A 385 -6.95 18.15 -3.31
C PHE A 385 -5.61 17.41 -3.40
N TRP A 386 -4.91 17.47 -4.55
CA TRP A 386 -3.69 16.72 -4.80
C TRP A 386 -2.45 17.36 -4.20
N ARG A 387 -2.37 18.69 -4.22
CA ARG A 387 -1.22 19.45 -3.72
C ARG A 387 -0.80 19.05 -2.31
N SER A 388 -1.77 18.82 -1.41
CA SER A 388 -1.45 18.42 -0.04
C SER A 388 -0.83 17.02 0.05
N SER A 389 -0.90 16.19 -1.00
CA SER A 389 -0.20 14.89 -1.07
C SER A 389 1.06 14.90 -1.94
N ARG A 390 1.47 16.07 -2.44
CA ARG A 390 2.63 16.28 -3.33
C ARG A 390 3.47 17.46 -2.83
N MET A 391 3.81 17.42 -1.55
CA MET A 391 4.51 18.53 -0.88
C MET A 391 6.02 18.54 -1.10
N MET A 392 6.60 17.56 -1.79
CA MET A 392 8.04 17.53 -2.09
C MET A 392 8.39 18.45 -3.27
N ALA A 393 9.67 18.81 -3.38
CA ALA A 393 10.16 19.57 -4.52
C ALA A 393 10.10 18.70 -5.79
N PRO A 394 9.85 19.27 -6.97
CA PRO A 394 9.79 18.53 -8.23
C PRO A 394 11.17 18.13 -8.78
N ASP A 395 12.19 18.09 -7.92
CA ASP A 395 13.59 17.88 -8.30
C ASP A 395 13.86 16.42 -8.70
N SER A 396 13.09 15.49 -8.12
CA SER A 396 13.11 14.09 -8.56
C SER A 396 12.12 13.87 -9.72
N LEU A 397 12.48 12.98 -10.65
CA LEU A 397 11.58 12.51 -11.72
C LEU A 397 10.17 12.12 -11.26
N GLY A 398 10.06 11.65 -10.01
CA GLY A 398 8.89 10.97 -9.51
C GLY A 398 7.89 11.84 -8.76
N HIS A 399 8.16 13.13 -8.53
CA HIS A 399 7.31 14.00 -7.69
C HIS A 399 6.84 13.30 -6.42
N GLU A 400 7.74 13.13 -5.45
CA GLU A 400 7.53 12.20 -4.33
C GLU A 400 6.18 12.37 -3.62
N ILE A 401 5.50 11.24 -3.49
CA ILE A 401 4.16 11.15 -2.92
C ILE A 401 4.23 11.25 -1.40
N THR A 402 3.42 12.13 -0.82
CA THR A 402 3.37 12.42 0.63
C THR A 402 1.95 12.27 1.18
N GLU A 403 1.30 11.17 0.80
CA GLU A 403 -0.04 10.85 1.28
C GLU A 403 -0.08 10.62 2.79
N PHE A 404 -1.24 10.90 3.36
CA PHE A 404 -1.62 10.63 4.74
C PHE A 404 -2.95 9.85 4.74
N PRO A 405 -3.30 9.13 5.83
CA PRO A 405 -4.40 8.16 5.78
C PRO A 405 -5.73 8.73 5.27
N PHE A 406 -6.11 9.95 5.68
CA PHE A 406 -7.35 10.56 5.18
C PHE A 406 -7.33 10.76 3.65
N PHE A 407 -6.21 11.21 3.07
CA PHE A 407 -6.04 11.28 1.61
C PHE A 407 -6.25 9.90 0.99
N THR A 408 -5.53 8.89 1.45
CA THR A 408 -5.56 7.53 0.90
C THR A 408 -6.97 6.95 0.91
N PHE A 409 -7.71 7.09 2.02
CA PHE A 409 -9.10 6.63 2.09
C PHE A 409 -10.06 7.46 1.22
N LEU A 410 -9.87 8.78 1.12
CA LEU A 410 -10.72 9.66 0.31
C LEU A 410 -10.47 9.46 -1.19
N PHE A 411 -9.22 9.21 -1.58
CA PHE A 411 -8.85 8.88 -2.95
C PHE A 411 -9.51 7.57 -3.38
N ALA A 412 -9.55 6.62 -2.45
CA ALA A 412 -10.28 5.36 -2.49
C ALA A 412 -9.77 4.35 -3.52
N ASP A 413 -8.45 4.29 -3.70
CA ASP A 413 -7.78 3.18 -4.36
C ASP A 413 -7.67 2.06 -3.32
N LEU A 414 -8.32 0.92 -3.55
CA LEU A 414 -8.22 -0.30 -2.73
C LEU A 414 -6.87 -0.99 -2.94
N HIS A 415 -5.81 -0.19 -2.91
CA HIS A 415 -4.46 -0.58 -3.17
C HIS A 415 -3.84 -1.19 -1.91
N ALA A 416 -2.75 -1.93 -2.09
CA ALA A 416 -2.09 -2.66 -1.02
C ALA A 416 -1.80 -1.87 0.25
N HIS A 417 -1.26 -0.67 0.10
CA HIS A 417 -0.90 0.18 1.22
C HIS A 417 -2.13 0.60 2.05
N LEU A 418 -3.29 0.82 1.42
CA LEU A 418 -4.55 1.13 2.12
C LEU A 418 -5.01 -0.08 2.94
N ILE A 419 -5.04 -1.28 2.34
CA ILE A 419 -5.46 -2.51 3.00
C ILE A 419 -4.53 -2.85 4.18
N ALA A 420 -3.23 -2.54 4.05
CA ALA A 420 -2.23 -2.83 5.07
C ALA A 420 -2.39 -2.00 6.36
N ILE A 421 -2.90 -0.76 6.29
CA ILE A 421 -3.00 0.16 7.45
C ILE A 421 -3.63 -0.50 8.70
N PRO A 422 -4.87 -1.05 8.65
CA PRO A 422 -5.48 -1.65 9.84
C PRO A 422 -4.75 -2.90 10.34
N VAL A 423 -4.13 -3.67 9.44
CA VAL A 423 -3.34 -4.86 9.79
C VAL A 423 -2.04 -4.43 10.50
N ALA A 424 -1.35 -3.41 9.97
CA ALA A 424 -0.15 -2.82 10.54
C ALA A 424 -0.41 -2.27 11.96
N ILE A 425 -1.52 -1.56 12.17
CA ILE A 425 -1.91 -1.05 13.51
C ILE A 425 -2.21 -2.21 14.48
N THR A 426 -2.82 -3.29 14.00
CA THR A 426 -3.11 -4.49 14.80
C THR A 426 -1.82 -5.21 15.20
N ALA A 427 -0.86 -5.32 14.27
CA ALA A 427 0.47 -5.85 14.54
C ALA A 427 1.21 -5.00 15.59
N ILE A 428 1.20 -3.67 15.44
CA ILE A 428 1.76 -2.73 16.41
C ILE A 428 1.10 -2.91 17.79
N GLY A 429 -0.23 -3.01 17.84
CA GLY A 429 -0.98 -3.27 19.07
C GLY A 429 -0.60 -4.59 19.73
N ALA A 430 -0.35 -5.65 18.95
CA ALA A 430 0.04 -6.97 19.45
C ALA A 430 1.48 -6.98 19.97
N VAL A 431 2.41 -6.34 19.26
CA VAL A 431 3.81 -6.16 19.68
C VAL A 431 3.90 -5.32 20.96
N ALA A 432 3.15 -4.22 21.03
CA ALA A 432 3.05 -3.42 22.25
C ALA A 432 2.43 -4.22 23.40
N ALA A 433 1.42 -5.07 23.15
CA ALA A 433 0.92 -6.01 24.15
C ALA A 433 2.01 -6.96 24.65
N ALA A 434 2.81 -7.55 23.74
CA ALA A 434 3.93 -8.41 24.12
C ALA A 434 4.95 -7.68 25.00
N PHE A 435 5.35 -6.45 24.64
CA PHE A 435 6.21 -5.60 25.47
C PHE A 435 5.63 -5.34 26.87
N LEU A 436 4.33 -5.01 26.95
CA LEU A 436 3.63 -4.78 28.22
C LEU A 436 3.45 -6.05 29.06
N ARG A 437 3.66 -7.23 28.48
CA ARG A 437 3.63 -8.52 29.19
C ARG A 437 4.96 -8.89 29.83
N ILE A 438 6.08 -8.47 29.24
CA ILE A 438 7.42 -8.82 29.72
C ILE A 438 7.60 -8.39 31.19
N GLY A 439 8.22 -9.25 32.00
CA GLY A 439 8.40 -9.01 33.44
C GLY A 439 7.18 -9.30 34.32
N ARG A 440 6.08 -9.82 33.75
CA ARG A 440 4.90 -10.30 34.50
C ARG A 440 4.86 -11.84 34.49
N ASN A 441 4.37 -12.46 35.57
CA ASN A 441 4.23 -13.91 35.64
C ASN A 441 2.97 -14.36 34.87
N ARG A 442 3.17 -14.99 33.71
CA ARG A 442 2.10 -15.47 32.81
C ARG A 442 2.48 -16.79 32.17
N SER A 443 1.49 -17.49 31.63
CA SER A 443 1.68 -18.80 31.00
C SER A 443 2.62 -18.71 29.79
N LYS A 444 3.51 -19.70 29.66
CA LYS A 444 4.39 -19.83 28.49
C LYS A 444 3.56 -20.04 27.21
N ILE A 445 2.44 -20.75 27.30
CA ILE A 445 1.53 -21.00 26.17
C ILE A 445 0.93 -19.70 25.66
N GLU A 446 0.42 -18.83 26.55
CA GLU A 446 -0.10 -17.52 26.14
C GLU A 446 0.95 -16.69 25.42
N THR A 447 2.21 -16.78 25.86
CA THR A 447 3.34 -16.08 25.23
C THR A 447 3.62 -16.63 23.83
N LEU A 448 3.69 -17.95 23.68
CA LEU A 448 3.89 -18.60 22.37
C LEU A 448 2.74 -18.28 21.40
N VAL A 449 1.49 -18.37 21.84
CA VAL A 449 0.32 -17.99 21.02
C VAL A 449 0.40 -16.53 20.58
N SER A 450 0.81 -15.63 21.49
CA SER A 450 0.94 -14.21 21.15
C SER A 450 2.06 -13.97 20.14
N LEU A 451 3.22 -14.62 20.28
CA LEU A 451 4.30 -14.52 19.32
C LEU A 451 3.92 -15.14 17.96
N ALA A 452 3.17 -16.24 17.95
CA ALA A 452 2.69 -16.86 16.71
C ALA A 452 1.72 -15.94 15.96
N VAL A 453 0.75 -15.34 16.66
CA VAL A 453 -0.17 -14.36 16.05
C VAL A 453 0.57 -13.11 15.56
N ILE A 454 1.57 -12.61 16.31
CA ILE A 454 2.45 -11.54 15.82
C ILE A 454 3.19 -11.97 14.55
N GLY A 455 3.69 -13.20 14.49
CA GLY A 455 4.30 -13.79 13.30
C GLY A 455 3.36 -13.80 12.09
N ILE A 456 2.12 -14.24 12.28
CA ILE A 456 1.10 -14.25 11.21
C ILE A 456 0.79 -12.82 10.74
N LEU A 457 0.62 -11.85 11.66
CA LEU A 457 0.34 -10.45 11.32
C LEU A 457 1.52 -9.81 10.57
N VAL A 458 2.75 -9.94 11.09
CA VAL A 458 3.96 -9.36 10.48
C VAL A 458 4.26 -10.04 9.13
N GLY A 459 4.13 -11.36 9.04
CA GLY A 459 4.28 -12.11 7.79
C GLY A 459 3.23 -11.70 6.75
N SER A 460 1.97 -11.52 7.16
CA SER A 460 0.89 -11.09 6.25
C SER A 460 1.21 -9.76 5.58
N LEU A 461 1.81 -8.81 6.31
CA LEU A 461 2.13 -7.50 5.78
C LEU A 461 3.12 -7.59 4.61
N ARG A 462 4.05 -8.56 4.59
CA ARG A 462 4.92 -8.78 3.42
C ARG A 462 4.14 -9.17 2.16
N THR A 463 3.03 -9.89 2.34
CA THR A 463 2.15 -10.39 1.25
C THR A 463 1.01 -9.43 0.89
N ILE A 464 0.70 -8.46 1.76
CA ILE A 464 -0.28 -7.38 1.52
C ILE A 464 0.41 -6.17 0.91
N ASN A 465 1.48 -5.69 1.56
CA ASN A 465 2.29 -4.55 1.14
C ASN A 465 3.73 -4.72 1.66
N ALA A 466 4.64 -5.17 0.78
CA ALA A 466 6.01 -5.51 1.17
C ALA A 466 6.77 -4.36 1.87
N TRP A 467 6.39 -3.10 1.63
CA TRP A 467 6.96 -1.91 2.24
C TRP A 467 6.69 -1.76 3.75
N ASP A 468 5.65 -2.39 4.29
CA ASP A 468 5.36 -2.38 5.74
C ASP A 468 6.24 -3.37 6.51
N PHE A 469 6.77 -4.40 5.83
CA PHE A 469 7.46 -5.50 6.48
C PHE A 469 8.74 -5.07 7.23
N PRO A 470 9.65 -4.23 6.67
CA PRO A 470 10.85 -3.78 7.38
C PRO A 470 10.53 -3.03 8.67
N THR A 471 9.59 -2.09 8.62
CA THR A 471 9.18 -1.29 9.78
C THR A 471 8.63 -2.20 10.88
N GLN A 472 7.72 -3.11 10.54
CA GLN A 472 7.08 -3.99 11.52
C GLN A 472 8.07 -4.98 12.14
N LEU A 473 9.02 -5.48 11.35
CA LEU A 473 10.07 -6.37 11.83
C LEU A 473 11.03 -5.66 12.79
N ILE A 474 11.53 -4.48 12.41
CA ILE A 474 12.43 -3.68 13.27
C ILE A 474 11.71 -3.25 14.55
N LEU A 475 10.44 -2.86 14.46
CA LEU A 475 9.63 -2.50 15.64
C LEU A 475 9.45 -3.70 16.56
N THR A 476 9.13 -4.87 16.01
CA THR A 476 8.96 -6.12 16.77
C THR A 476 10.25 -6.49 17.49
N GLY A 477 11.38 -6.51 16.78
CA GLY A 477 12.69 -6.78 17.37
C GLY A 477 13.02 -5.79 18.48
N THR A 478 12.83 -4.50 18.23
CA THR A 478 13.12 -3.43 19.21
C THR A 478 12.26 -3.57 20.47
N PHE A 479 10.97 -3.85 20.33
CA PHE A 479 10.05 -4.01 21.48
C PHE A 479 10.30 -5.30 22.25
N LEU A 480 10.58 -6.42 21.58
CA LEU A 480 10.84 -7.70 22.24
C LEU A 480 12.20 -7.69 22.94
N ILE A 481 13.27 -7.29 22.25
CA ILE A 481 14.62 -7.22 22.81
C ILE A 481 14.70 -6.11 23.86
N GLY A 482 14.31 -4.89 23.51
CA GLY A 482 14.31 -3.75 24.44
C GLY A 482 13.40 -3.99 25.64
N GLY A 483 12.25 -4.64 25.44
CA GLY A 483 11.35 -5.05 26.52
C GLY A 483 12.00 -6.00 27.51
N GLN A 484 12.72 -7.02 27.04
CA GLN A 484 13.46 -7.95 27.90
C GLN A 484 14.58 -7.22 28.65
N LEU A 485 15.36 -6.38 27.96
CA LEU A 485 16.44 -5.61 28.56
C LEU A 485 15.96 -4.69 29.69
N LEU A 486 14.81 -4.02 29.50
CA LEU A 486 14.28 -3.01 30.42
C LEU A 486 13.40 -3.55 31.55
N ASN A 487 12.67 -4.66 31.34
CA ASN A 487 11.61 -5.09 32.26
C ASN A 487 11.85 -6.48 32.89
N SER A 488 12.78 -7.29 32.36
CA SER A 488 13.04 -8.63 32.89
C SER A 488 14.00 -8.58 34.09
N ARG A 489 13.80 -9.50 35.05
CA ARG A 489 14.68 -9.67 36.22
C ARG A 489 15.87 -10.61 35.98
N ARG A 490 15.96 -11.20 34.78
CA ARG A 490 17.00 -12.18 34.40
C ARG A 490 18.38 -11.54 34.25
N VAL A 491 19.44 -12.33 34.07
CA VAL A 491 20.78 -11.79 33.74
C VAL A 491 20.82 -11.25 32.31
N PHE A 492 21.75 -10.32 32.00
CA PHE A 492 21.79 -9.61 30.72
C PHE A 492 21.80 -10.54 29.50
N LEU A 493 22.65 -11.58 29.51
CA LEU A 493 22.78 -12.52 28.40
C LEU A 493 21.47 -13.29 28.15
N GLU A 494 20.78 -13.74 29.20
CA GLU A 494 19.48 -14.38 29.07
C GLU A 494 18.41 -13.44 28.48
N ARG A 495 18.41 -12.16 28.89
CA ARG A 495 17.47 -11.16 28.33
C ARG A 495 17.66 -11.03 26.82
N LEU A 496 18.91 -10.94 26.38
CA LEU A 496 19.26 -10.85 24.97
C LEU A 496 18.84 -12.12 24.21
N ILE A 497 19.21 -13.31 24.72
CA ILE A 497 18.86 -14.60 24.11
C ILE A 497 17.34 -14.74 23.95
N ILE A 498 16.56 -14.46 24.99
CA ILE A 498 15.10 -14.58 24.92
C ILE A 498 14.50 -13.57 23.96
N GLY A 499 15.00 -12.32 23.97
CA GLY A 499 14.54 -11.27 23.06
C GLY A 499 14.81 -11.63 21.60
N VAL A 500 16.02 -12.11 21.30
CA VAL A 500 16.43 -12.56 19.96
C VAL A 500 15.61 -13.80 19.58
N ALA A 501 15.55 -14.83 20.42
CA ALA A 501 14.77 -16.04 20.14
C ALA A 501 13.29 -15.77 19.90
N SER A 502 12.68 -14.83 20.65
CA SER A 502 11.29 -14.43 20.44
C SER A 502 11.10 -13.73 19.09
N THR A 503 12.03 -12.84 18.72
CA THR A 503 12.03 -12.16 17.42
C THR A 503 12.23 -13.17 16.28
N THR A 504 13.20 -14.09 16.40
CA THR A 504 13.44 -15.16 15.43
C THR A 504 12.21 -16.05 15.28
N PHE A 505 11.54 -16.40 16.38
CA PHE A 505 10.30 -17.18 16.33
C PHE A 505 9.20 -16.45 15.54
N VAL A 506 9.02 -15.14 15.75
CA VAL A 506 8.08 -14.32 14.95
C VAL A 506 8.44 -14.37 13.46
N ILE A 507 9.71 -14.21 13.10
CA ILE A 507 10.19 -14.27 11.71
C ILE A 507 9.89 -15.63 11.09
N VAL A 508 10.24 -16.72 11.80
CA VAL A 508 10.05 -18.09 11.32
C VAL A 508 8.56 -18.37 11.09
N VAL A 509 7.69 -18.02 12.05
CA VAL A 509 6.24 -18.19 11.88
C VAL A 509 5.74 -17.35 10.70
N GLY A 510 6.14 -16.08 10.61
CA GLY A 510 5.73 -15.19 9.53
C GLY A 510 6.19 -15.65 8.14
N TYR A 511 7.34 -16.31 8.03
CA TYR A 511 7.80 -16.88 6.76
C TYR A 511 7.14 -18.22 6.43
N VAL A 512 7.04 -19.13 7.40
CA VAL A 512 6.50 -20.49 7.19
C VAL A 512 5.00 -20.45 6.85
N VAL A 513 4.22 -19.60 7.51
CA VAL A 513 2.78 -19.49 7.23
C VAL A 513 2.53 -19.00 5.80
N TYR A 514 3.38 -18.11 5.28
CA TYR A 514 3.26 -17.57 3.92
C TYR A 514 4.24 -18.20 2.94
N LEU A 515 4.78 -19.39 3.27
CA LEU A 515 5.72 -20.10 2.41
C LEU A 515 5.17 -20.37 1.00
N PRO A 516 3.88 -20.76 0.81
CA PRO A 516 3.33 -20.93 -0.54
C PRO A 516 3.43 -19.67 -1.40
N PHE A 517 3.20 -18.49 -0.81
CA PHE A 517 3.35 -17.21 -1.51
C PHE A 517 4.82 -16.96 -1.89
N HIS A 518 5.74 -17.19 -0.95
CA HIS A 518 7.17 -17.00 -1.20
C HIS A 518 7.75 -17.98 -2.22
N ALA A 519 7.16 -19.17 -2.35
CA ALA A 519 7.57 -20.17 -3.33
C ALA A 519 7.12 -19.82 -4.75
N SER A 520 5.98 -19.15 -4.90
CA SER A 520 5.45 -18.75 -6.22
C SER A 520 5.80 -17.32 -6.65
N PHE A 521 6.23 -16.47 -5.72
CA PHE A 521 6.50 -15.06 -6.01
C PHE A 521 7.94 -14.87 -6.54
N GLU A 522 8.08 -14.36 -7.76
CA GLU A 522 9.39 -14.02 -8.35
C GLU A 522 9.73 -12.56 -8.05
N LEU A 523 10.82 -12.35 -7.33
CA LEU A 523 11.31 -11.01 -6.98
C LEU A 523 12.42 -10.60 -7.95
N PHE A 524 12.10 -9.74 -8.91
CA PHE A 524 13.05 -9.28 -9.94
C PHE A 524 14.01 -8.19 -9.46
N ASN A 525 13.64 -7.48 -8.39
CA ASN A 525 14.38 -6.35 -7.88
C ASN A 525 14.66 -6.53 -6.39
N ASN A 526 15.91 -6.82 -6.04
CA ASN A 526 16.36 -7.13 -4.68
C ASN A 526 17.37 -6.12 -4.12
N GLY A 527 17.51 -4.95 -4.75
CA GLY A 527 18.53 -3.97 -4.40
C GLY A 527 17.99 -2.79 -3.59
N VAL A 528 18.85 -2.25 -2.73
CA VAL A 528 18.71 -0.91 -2.15
C VAL A 528 19.94 -0.12 -2.58
N VAL A 529 19.73 1.10 -3.08
CA VAL A 529 20.78 2.04 -3.46
C VAL A 529 20.76 3.25 -2.53
N LYS A 530 21.81 4.07 -2.58
CA LYS A 530 21.86 5.32 -1.84
C LYS A 530 20.89 6.31 -2.48
N SER A 531 20.11 7.04 -1.67
CA SER A 531 19.25 8.10 -2.17
C SER A 531 20.07 9.24 -2.79
N GLU A 532 19.70 9.64 -4.00
CA GLU A 532 20.26 10.80 -4.70
C GLU A 532 19.67 12.12 -4.19
N PHE A 533 18.46 12.05 -3.64
CA PHE A 533 17.70 13.22 -3.17
C PHE A 533 17.50 13.17 -1.65
N THR A 534 17.50 14.34 -1.02
CA THR A 534 17.22 14.52 0.41
C THR A 534 15.97 15.35 0.62
N THR A 535 15.29 15.17 1.75
CA THR A 535 14.10 15.96 2.07
C THR A 535 14.48 17.32 2.65
N GLU A 536 13.85 18.40 2.17
CA GLU A 536 14.00 19.72 2.78
C GLU A 536 13.33 19.76 4.16
N LEU A 537 14.06 20.24 5.19
CA LEU A 537 13.58 20.21 6.58
C LEU A 537 12.26 20.95 6.78
N TRP A 538 12.07 22.10 6.13
CA TRP A 538 10.83 22.87 6.27
C TRP A 538 9.62 22.12 5.70
N ARG A 539 9.77 21.36 4.59
CA ARG A 539 8.70 20.52 4.03
C ARG A 539 8.35 19.38 4.98
N TYR A 540 9.36 18.71 5.54
CA TYR A 540 9.15 17.68 6.56
C TYR A 540 8.37 18.22 7.77
N ILE A 541 8.72 19.43 8.23
CA ILE A 541 8.02 20.11 9.32
C ILE A 541 6.59 20.47 8.92
N LEU A 542 6.32 20.98 7.71
CA LEU A 542 4.95 21.31 7.30
C LEU A 542 4.06 20.08 7.21
N ILE A 543 4.57 18.99 6.63
CA ILE A 543 3.87 17.70 6.55
C ILE A 543 3.51 17.23 7.96
N ASN A 544 4.47 17.23 8.90
CA ASN A 544 4.31 16.67 10.24
C ASN A 544 4.06 17.72 11.35
N SER A 545 3.57 18.91 10.99
CA SER A 545 3.64 20.12 11.83
C SER A 545 3.06 19.95 13.23
N VAL A 546 1.82 19.46 13.34
CA VAL A 546 1.16 19.24 14.62
C VAL A 546 1.86 18.16 15.45
N PHE A 547 2.41 17.13 14.81
CA PHE A 547 3.11 16.04 15.52
C PHE A 547 4.46 16.50 16.07
N VAL A 548 5.26 17.17 15.24
CA VAL A 548 6.55 17.74 15.65
C VAL A 548 6.34 18.72 16.81
N PHE A 549 5.35 19.61 16.72
CA PHE A 549 5.03 20.55 17.78
C PHE A 549 4.67 19.85 19.10
N LEU A 550 3.84 18.81 19.06
CA LEU A 550 3.41 18.07 20.25
C LEU A 550 4.53 17.23 20.88
N ILE A 551 5.38 16.61 20.05
CA ILE A 551 6.55 15.85 20.50
C ILE A 551 7.55 16.79 21.18
N ILE A 552 7.87 17.93 20.58
CA ILE A 552 8.74 18.94 21.18
C ILE A 552 8.12 19.47 22.48
N SER A 553 6.81 19.75 22.49
CA SER A 553 6.10 20.22 23.69
C SER A 553 6.18 19.21 24.84
N TRP A 554 6.04 17.92 24.54
CA TRP A 554 6.19 16.85 25.51
C TRP A 554 7.64 16.71 25.99
N LEU A 555 8.60 16.79 25.08
CA LEU A 555 10.03 16.75 25.41
C LEU A 555 10.41 17.89 26.36
N VAL A 556 10.03 19.14 26.03
CA VAL A 556 10.25 20.31 26.87
C VAL A 556 9.56 20.16 28.22
N PHE A 557 8.34 19.63 28.25
CA PHE A 557 7.62 19.36 29.49
C PHE A 557 8.36 18.36 30.39
N VAL A 558 8.76 17.22 29.85
CA VAL A 558 9.50 16.18 30.60
C VAL A 558 10.85 16.71 31.07
N LEU A 559 11.58 17.42 30.21
CA LEU A 559 12.86 18.02 30.56
C LEU A 559 12.69 19.07 31.66
N ARG A 560 11.75 20.02 31.53
CA ARG A 560 11.55 21.11 32.49
C ARG A 560 11.12 20.61 33.87
N GLU A 561 10.23 19.62 33.93
CA GLU A 561 9.80 19.07 35.21
C GLU A 561 10.88 18.19 35.86
N ARG A 562 11.92 17.79 35.11
CA ARG A 562 12.89 16.77 35.55
C ARG A 562 14.33 17.14 35.22
N LEU A 563 14.62 18.44 35.13
CA LEU A 563 15.93 19.01 34.76
C LEU A 563 17.06 18.37 35.57
N TYR A 564 16.87 18.26 36.89
CA TYR A 564 17.86 17.65 37.78
C TYR A 564 18.25 16.23 37.35
N HIS A 565 17.28 15.37 37.01
CA HIS A 565 17.55 13.99 36.55
C HIS A 565 18.07 13.94 35.11
N ALA A 566 17.63 14.85 34.23
CA ALA A 566 18.17 14.97 32.88
C ALA A 566 19.67 15.36 32.91
N PHE A 567 20.06 16.30 33.78
CA PHE A 567 21.45 16.65 34.02
C PHE A 567 22.24 15.47 34.61
N THR A 568 21.66 14.66 35.50
CA THR A 568 22.36 13.47 36.01
C THR A 568 22.64 12.40 34.95
N LEU A 569 21.86 12.34 33.85
CA LEU A 569 22.10 11.42 32.74
C LEU A 569 23.16 11.92 31.76
N VAL A 570 23.27 13.24 31.60
CA VAL A 570 24.37 13.86 30.85
C VAL A 570 25.67 13.78 31.64
N ALA A 571 25.59 13.92 32.98
CA ALA A 571 26.74 13.90 33.87
C ALA A 571 27.23 12.49 34.25
N ASN A 572 26.37 11.45 34.23
CA ASN A 572 26.75 10.07 34.57
C ASN A 572 26.50 9.11 33.39
N PRO A 573 27.47 8.25 33.03
CA PRO A 573 27.33 7.33 31.91
C PRO A 573 26.12 6.39 32.08
N PRO A 574 25.46 5.98 30.98
CA PRO A 574 24.16 5.32 31.02
C PRO A 574 24.15 3.90 31.61
N MET A 575 25.29 3.31 32.00
CA MET A 575 25.36 2.02 32.70
C MET A 575 26.51 1.97 33.72
N PRO A 576 26.27 1.61 35.00
CA PRO A 576 27.33 1.18 35.91
C PRO A 576 28.02 -0.06 35.33
N GLY A 577 29.31 0.03 35.04
CA GLY A 577 30.10 -1.07 34.45
C GLY A 577 30.31 -1.01 32.93
N SER A 578 29.96 0.07 32.23
CA SER A 578 30.19 0.21 30.77
C SER A 578 31.65 0.47 30.37
N GLY A 579 32.58 0.62 31.32
CA GLY A 579 34.00 0.93 31.04
C GLY A 579 34.26 2.34 30.50
N LEU A 580 33.22 3.11 30.14
CA LEU A 580 33.33 4.48 29.68
C LEU A 580 33.55 5.41 30.89
N THR A 581 34.77 5.90 31.04
CA THR A 581 35.15 6.92 32.04
C THR A 581 34.45 8.26 31.75
N GLY A 582 34.28 9.12 32.77
CA GLY A 582 33.46 10.35 32.66
C GLY A 582 33.85 11.29 31.50
N TRP A 583 35.14 11.40 31.18
CA TRP A 583 35.62 12.22 30.05
C TRP A 583 35.33 11.58 28.69
N THR A 584 35.42 10.25 28.54
CA THR A 584 35.07 9.55 27.28
C THR A 584 33.61 9.74 26.89
N TRP A 585 32.71 9.83 27.87
CA TRP A 585 31.30 10.13 27.65
C TRP A 585 31.09 11.57 27.16
N GLN A 586 31.80 12.54 27.73
CA GLN A 586 31.75 13.93 27.29
C GLN A 586 32.29 14.10 25.87
N VAL A 587 33.42 13.44 25.54
CA VAL A 587 33.99 13.44 24.20
C VAL A 587 33.02 12.81 23.18
N LEU A 588 32.37 11.69 23.52
CA LEU A 588 31.36 11.06 22.68
C LEU A 588 30.17 11.99 22.43
N MET A 589 29.68 12.70 23.46
CA MET A 589 28.59 13.66 23.31
C MET A 589 28.96 14.85 22.43
N ILE A 590 30.18 15.40 22.59
CA ILE A 590 30.68 16.48 21.72
C ILE A 590 30.81 15.97 20.29
N PHE A 591 31.32 14.75 20.09
CA PHE A 591 31.43 14.14 18.77
C PHE A 591 30.06 13.96 18.11
N ILE A 592 29.05 13.45 18.85
CA ILE A 592 27.68 13.33 18.35
C ILE A 592 27.11 14.71 17.96
N LEU A 593 27.31 15.74 18.80
CA LEU A 593 26.87 17.10 18.49
C LEU A 593 27.57 17.66 17.25
N ALA A 594 28.87 17.42 17.10
CA ALA A 594 29.64 17.82 15.92
C ALA A 594 29.16 17.10 14.65
N VAL A 595 28.85 15.80 14.74
CA VAL A 595 28.27 15.03 13.63
C VAL A 595 26.89 15.57 13.26
N VAL A 596 26.01 15.84 14.22
CA VAL A 596 24.69 16.42 13.97
C VAL A 596 24.80 17.80 13.33
N ALA A 597 25.71 18.66 13.83
CA ALA A 597 25.94 19.99 13.27
C ALA A 597 26.51 19.91 11.84
N SER A 598 27.44 18.98 11.60
CA SER A 598 28.01 18.73 10.27
C SER A 598 26.93 18.26 9.29
N LEU A 599 26.09 17.28 9.67
CA LEU A 599 24.99 16.79 8.84
C LEU A 599 23.99 17.91 8.49
N ALA A 600 23.67 18.77 9.46
CA ALA A 600 22.79 19.92 9.22
C ALA A 600 23.42 20.93 8.23
N ALA A 601 24.74 21.12 8.26
CA ALA A 601 25.46 22.03 7.38
C ALA A 601 25.69 21.47 5.97
N THR A 602 25.70 20.15 5.78
CA THR A 602 26.00 19.48 4.50
C THR A 602 24.76 19.03 3.71
N GLY A 603 23.58 19.58 4.01
CA GLY A 603 22.34 19.29 3.29
C GLY A 603 21.51 18.14 3.87
N PHE A 604 21.97 17.44 4.91
CA PHE A 604 21.25 16.34 5.59
C PHE A 604 20.45 16.83 6.81
N ALA A 605 19.79 17.99 6.68
CA ALA A 605 19.11 18.65 7.78
C ALA A 605 17.98 17.81 8.41
N VAL A 606 17.24 17.03 7.60
CA VAL A 606 16.20 16.12 8.10
C VAL A 606 16.80 14.97 8.90
N ILE A 607 17.91 14.39 8.45
CA ILE A 607 18.63 13.34 9.18
C ILE A 607 19.11 13.87 10.54
N ALA A 608 19.76 15.04 10.55
CA ALA A 608 20.23 15.70 11.76
C ALA A 608 19.07 15.98 12.74
N PHE A 609 17.96 16.52 12.22
CA PHE A 609 16.76 16.80 13.00
C PHE A 609 16.13 15.53 13.58
N ALA A 610 15.91 14.51 12.75
CA ALA A 610 15.29 13.25 13.15
C ALA A 610 16.16 12.50 14.18
N LEU A 611 17.48 12.49 14.00
CA LEU A 611 18.41 11.90 14.95
C LEU A 611 18.36 12.63 16.30
N MET A 612 18.39 13.96 16.29
CA MET A 612 18.34 14.78 17.51
C MET A 612 17.01 14.59 18.26
N ILE A 613 15.87 14.67 17.56
CA ILE A 613 14.55 14.50 18.17
C ILE A 613 14.37 13.06 18.66
N GLY A 614 14.69 12.06 17.84
CA GLY A 614 14.57 10.65 18.19
C GLY A 614 15.42 10.30 19.43
N ALA A 615 16.68 10.70 19.45
CA ALA A 615 17.57 10.47 20.59
C ALA A 615 17.10 11.20 21.86
N SER A 616 16.65 12.46 21.73
CA SER A 616 16.16 13.25 22.87
C SER A 616 14.88 12.67 23.47
N VAL A 617 13.94 12.24 22.64
CA VAL A 617 12.68 11.61 23.07
C VAL A 617 12.97 10.25 23.72
N PHE A 618 13.86 9.45 23.14
CA PHE A 618 14.31 8.19 23.72
C PHE A 618 14.96 8.40 25.10
N ALA A 619 15.92 9.32 25.19
CA ALA A 619 16.60 9.65 26.43
C ALA A 619 15.60 10.11 27.51
N ALA A 620 14.73 11.07 27.18
CA ALA A 620 13.70 11.56 28.09
C ALA A 620 12.75 10.45 28.58
N GLY A 621 12.34 9.55 27.68
CA GLY A 621 11.53 8.37 28.02
C GLY A 621 12.27 7.40 28.95
N LEU A 622 13.55 7.13 28.68
CA LEU A 622 14.37 6.23 29.49
C LEU A 622 14.67 6.82 30.87
N VAL A 623 14.96 8.11 30.97
CA VAL A 623 15.09 8.85 32.25
C VAL A 623 13.80 8.68 33.04
N ALA A 624 12.67 8.97 32.39
CA ALA A 624 11.36 8.87 33.01
C ALA A 624 11.10 7.45 33.55
N TYR A 625 11.46 6.42 32.79
CA TYR A 625 11.32 5.01 33.22
C TYR A 625 12.24 4.66 34.40
N ARG A 626 13.53 5.00 34.33
CA ARG A 626 14.52 4.70 35.37
C ARG A 626 14.27 5.44 36.67
N SER A 627 13.71 6.65 36.61
CA SER A 627 13.27 7.41 37.79
C SER A 627 12.02 6.84 38.46
N GLY A 628 11.47 5.70 38.00
CA GLY A 628 10.37 5.00 38.66
C GLY A 628 9.03 5.73 38.60
N ILE A 629 8.82 6.59 37.60
CA ILE A 629 7.59 7.37 37.50
C ILE A 629 6.39 6.47 37.23
N SER A 630 5.32 6.68 37.98
CA SER A 630 4.05 6.02 37.72
C SER A 630 3.53 6.34 36.31
N GLY A 631 3.38 5.31 35.46
CA GLY A 631 2.94 5.44 34.07
C GLY A 631 4.08 5.49 33.03
N SER A 632 5.30 5.80 33.47
CA SER A 632 6.58 5.33 32.92
C SER A 632 6.60 4.48 31.65
N ARG A 633 6.28 3.23 31.94
CA ARG A 633 6.34 2.09 31.05
C ARG A 633 5.41 2.22 29.85
N TYR A 634 4.26 2.88 30.00
CA TYR A 634 3.31 3.03 28.89
C TYR A 634 3.75 4.17 27.97
N SER A 635 4.35 5.23 28.52
CA SER A 635 4.98 6.27 27.71
C SER A 635 6.13 5.76 26.86
N LEU A 636 6.85 4.71 27.30
CA LEU A 636 7.90 4.07 26.48
C LEU A 636 7.37 3.49 25.17
N VAL A 637 6.10 3.05 25.11
CA VAL A 637 5.48 2.58 23.87
C VAL A 637 5.35 3.73 22.87
N ALA A 638 4.80 4.87 23.30
CA ALA A 638 4.70 6.08 22.47
C ALA A 638 6.07 6.64 22.07
N VAL A 639 7.06 6.60 22.98
CA VAL A 639 8.46 6.94 22.69
C VAL A 639 9.03 6.03 21.61
N GLY A 640 8.79 4.71 21.68
CA GLY A 640 9.22 3.76 20.66
C GLY A 640 8.64 4.06 19.27
N PHE A 641 7.38 4.51 19.20
CA PHE A 641 6.76 4.92 17.94
C PHE A 641 7.41 6.18 17.35
N VAL A 642 7.74 7.18 18.17
CA VAL A 642 8.48 8.36 17.70
C VAL A 642 9.87 7.98 17.21
N VAL A 643 10.61 7.17 17.97
CA VAL A 643 11.96 6.73 17.59
C VAL A 643 11.91 5.98 16.26
N MET A 644 10.93 5.09 16.07
CA MET A 644 10.75 4.39 14.80
C MET A 644 10.43 5.37 13.66
N ALA A 645 9.49 6.31 13.86
CA ALA A 645 9.14 7.28 12.82
C ALA A 645 10.32 8.18 12.43
N MET A 646 11.17 8.57 13.38
CA MET A 646 12.41 9.28 13.09
C MET A 646 13.42 8.40 12.33
N ALA A 647 13.52 7.11 12.68
CA ALA A 647 14.37 6.16 11.95
C ALA A 647 13.89 5.95 10.50
N LEU A 648 12.57 5.94 10.25
CA LEU A 648 12.01 5.90 8.89
C LEU A 648 12.35 7.17 8.10
N ALA A 649 12.22 8.35 8.72
CA ALA A 649 12.59 9.60 8.06
C ALA A 649 14.09 9.65 7.68
N ILE A 650 14.96 9.11 8.55
CA ILE A 650 16.39 8.94 8.24
C ILE A 650 16.58 7.93 7.10
N GLY A 651 15.91 6.77 7.17
CA GLY A 651 16.06 5.70 6.20
C GLY A 651 15.72 6.13 4.78
N VAL A 652 14.63 6.88 4.60
CA VAL A 652 14.17 7.39 3.29
C VAL A 652 15.14 8.36 2.64
N ASP A 653 15.86 9.16 3.44
CA ASP A 653 16.85 10.12 2.92
C ASP A 653 18.23 9.47 2.68
N ILE A 654 18.46 8.24 3.16
CA ILE A 654 19.71 7.49 2.95
C ILE A 654 19.56 6.43 1.86
N PHE A 655 18.43 5.74 1.82
CA PHE A 655 18.22 4.52 1.06
C PHE A 655 16.98 4.60 0.18
N THR A 656 17.09 4.11 -1.05
CA THR A 656 15.98 3.96 -1.99
C THR A 656 16.03 2.56 -2.60
N VAL A 657 14.88 2.02 -2.98
CA VAL A 657 14.86 0.74 -3.69
C VAL A 657 15.49 0.94 -5.07
N LYS A 658 16.38 0.03 -5.48
CA LYS A 658 17.02 0.05 -6.80
C LYS A 658 15.93 0.03 -7.89
N ASP A 659 16.16 0.59 -9.08
CA ASP A 659 15.25 0.50 -10.25
C ASP A 659 13.78 0.93 -9.97
N ASP A 660 13.55 1.73 -8.92
CA ASP A 660 12.28 2.40 -8.62
C ASP A 660 12.24 3.78 -9.30
N ILE A 661 11.08 4.44 -9.29
CA ILE A 661 10.93 5.80 -9.85
C ILE A 661 11.58 6.80 -8.87
N GLY A 662 12.90 6.94 -8.97
CA GLY A 662 13.72 7.72 -8.03
C GLY A 662 13.53 7.20 -6.60
N ARG A 663 13.00 8.07 -5.72
CA ARG A 663 12.62 7.69 -4.34
C ARG A 663 11.12 7.78 -4.06
N MET A 664 10.29 7.87 -5.11
CA MET A 664 8.85 8.17 -4.99
C MET A 664 8.13 7.18 -4.07
N ASN A 665 8.22 5.87 -4.34
CA ASN A 665 7.52 4.87 -3.52
C ASN A 665 8.16 4.72 -2.12
N THR A 666 9.49 4.91 -2.04
CA THR A 666 10.20 4.90 -0.76
C THR A 666 9.68 5.99 0.17
N VAL A 667 9.60 7.25 -0.28
CA VAL A 667 9.00 8.35 0.51
C VAL A 667 7.54 8.03 0.82
N PHE A 668 6.75 7.68 -0.19
CA PHE A 668 5.31 7.40 -0.04
C PHE A 668 5.02 6.39 1.07
N LYS A 669 5.54 5.17 0.92
CA LYS A 669 5.12 4.05 1.77
C LYS A 669 5.65 4.20 3.19
N PHE A 670 6.86 4.75 3.38
CA PHE A 670 7.41 4.94 4.72
C PHE A 670 6.90 6.21 5.43
N TYR A 671 6.60 7.30 4.71
CA TYR A 671 5.99 8.49 5.34
C TYR A 671 4.57 8.22 5.81
N LEU A 672 3.80 7.41 5.08
CA LEU A 672 2.47 6.97 5.53
C LEU A 672 2.55 6.20 6.86
N GLN A 673 3.53 5.31 7.00
CA GLN A 673 3.79 4.58 8.25
C GLN A 673 4.27 5.51 9.37
N ALA A 674 5.15 6.46 9.06
CA ALA A 674 5.62 7.46 10.02
C ALA A 674 4.46 8.33 10.53
N TRP A 675 3.52 8.73 9.66
CA TRP A 675 2.32 9.48 10.03
C TRP A 675 1.49 8.74 11.07
N VAL A 676 1.22 7.45 10.86
CA VAL A 676 0.44 6.62 11.79
C VAL A 676 1.13 6.56 13.17
N LEU A 677 2.44 6.30 13.19
CA LEU A 677 3.22 6.21 14.43
C LEU A 677 3.27 7.56 15.18
N LEU A 678 3.51 8.67 14.46
CA LEU A 678 3.55 10.02 15.01
C LEU A 678 2.19 10.50 15.50
N GLY A 679 1.11 10.19 14.80
CA GLY A 679 -0.26 10.52 15.19
C GLY A 679 -0.66 9.83 16.50
N ILE A 680 -0.39 8.52 16.63
CA ILE A 680 -0.63 7.76 17.87
C ILE A 680 0.16 8.35 19.04
N ALA A 681 1.47 8.59 18.86
CA ALA A 681 2.33 9.12 19.92
C ALA A 681 1.93 10.54 20.32
N SER A 682 1.65 11.42 19.35
CA SER A 682 1.27 12.81 19.58
C SER A 682 -0.06 12.95 20.31
N ALA A 683 -1.05 12.10 19.98
CA ALA A 683 -2.32 12.06 20.70
C ALA A 683 -2.12 11.68 22.18
N TYR A 684 -1.31 10.66 22.45
CA TYR A 684 -0.96 10.27 23.81
C TYR A 684 -0.20 11.38 24.56
N PHE A 685 0.77 12.03 23.91
CA PHE A 685 1.54 13.13 24.50
C PHE A 685 0.69 14.37 24.79
N LEU A 686 -0.21 14.76 23.89
CA LEU A 686 -1.16 15.83 24.13
C LEU A 686 -2.07 15.50 25.32
N TRP A 687 -2.53 14.27 25.43
CA TRP A 687 -3.29 13.82 26.60
C TRP A 687 -2.47 13.88 27.90
N VAL A 688 -1.18 13.51 27.87
CA VAL A 688 -0.28 13.67 29.04
C VAL A 688 -0.14 15.14 29.45
N LEU A 689 0.01 16.05 28.49
CA LEU A 689 0.06 17.50 28.75
C LEU A 689 -1.27 18.02 29.32
N ALA A 690 -2.40 17.51 28.83
CA ALA A 690 -3.74 17.81 29.33
C ALA A 690 -3.92 17.34 30.79
N ASP A 691 -3.51 16.10 31.10
CA ASP A 691 -3.51 15.51 32.45
C ASP A 691 -2.69 16.38 33.42
N ALA A 692 -1.55 16.91 32.96
CA ALA A 692 -0.71 17.86 33.67
C ALA A 692 -1.27 19.30 33.74
N ARG A 693 -2.54 19.50 33.37
CA ARG A 693 -3.28 20.77 33.37
C ARG A 693 -2.66 21.86 32.49
N LYS A 694 -1.85 21.53 31.49
CA LYS A 694 -1.23 22.52 30.58
C LYS A 694 -2.22 23.11 29.57
N LEU A 695 -3.37 22.46 29.36
CA LEU A 695 -4.48 22.96 28.52
C LEU A 695 -5.57 23.75 29.28
N SER A 696 -5.49 23.88 30.61
CA SER A 696 -6.44 24.70 31.39
C SER A 696 -6.45 26.19 30.97
N LEU A 697 -7.60 26.84 30.98
CA LEU A 697 -7.72 28.30 30.73
C LEU A 697 -7.59 29.14 32.01
N SER A 698 -7.51 28.50 33.18
CA SER A 698 -7.35 29.19 34.47
C SER A 698 -5.93 29.73 34.64
N GLY A 699 -5.77 31.05 34.78
CA GLY A 699 -4.48 31.69 35.11
C GLY A 699 -3.42 31.54 34.01
N VAL A 700 -3.80 31.73 32.75
CA VAL A 700 -2.91 31.58 31.59
C VAL A 700 -1.86 32.69 31.57
N ARG A 701 -0.59 32.30 31.67
CA ARG A 701 0.56 33.20 31.46
C ARG A 701 0.75 33.47 29.95
N PRO A 702 1.32 34.60 29.53
CA PRO A 702 1.48 34.96 28.12
C PRO A 702 2.11 33.86 27.26
N GLY A 703 3.24 33.29 27.68
CA GLY A 703 3.91 32.22 26.91
C GLY A 703 3.07 30.94 26.76
N ARG A 704 2.21 30.61 27.74
CA ARG A 704 1.26 29.51 27.63
C ARG A 704 0.10 29.86 26.70
N GLY A 705 -0.37 31.10 26.73
CA GLY A 705 -1.38 31.61 25.81
C GLY A 705 -0.92 31.50 24.35
N ILE A 706 0.32 31.91 24.06
CA ILE A 706 0.95 31.77 22.74
C ILE A 706 1.01 30.29 22.33
N TRP A 707 1.50 29.41 23.21
CA TRP A 707 1.56 27.97 22.93
C TRP A 707 0.19 27.36 22.64
N MET A 708 -0.85 27.72 23.42
CA MET A 708 -2.23 27.26 23.18
C MET A 708 -2.81 27.83 21.87
N GLY A 709 -2.50 29.08 21.54
CA GLY A 709 -2.90 29.71 20.28
C GLY A 709 -2.26 29.00 19.07
N LEU A 710 -0.97 28.72 19.12
CA LEU A 710 -0.27 27.95 18.09
C LEU A 710 -0.85 26.54 17.94
N LEU A 711 -1.10 25.85 19.06
CA LEU A 711 -1.76 24.54 19.02
C LEU A 711 -3.14 24.61 18.36
N ALA A 712 -3.95 25.63 18.69
CA ALA A 712 -5.27 25.82 18.11
C ALA A 712 -5.18 26.08 16.60
N ILE A 713 -4.24 26.94 16.15
CA ILE A 713 -4.00 27.20 14.72
C ILE A 713 -3.60 25.93 13.99
N LEU A 714 -2.68 25.14 14.55
CA LEU A 714 -2.24 23.88 13.94
C LEU A 714 -3.38 22.87 13.85
N VAL A 715 -4.15 22.69 14.92
CA VAL A 715 -5.31 21.77 14.95
C VAL A 715 -6.39 22.21 13.96
N VAL A 716 -6.72 23.50 13.89
CA VAL A 716 -7.67 24.01 12.89
C VAL A 716 -7.12 23.82 11.48
N GLY A 717 -5.83 24.09 11.29
CA GLY A 717 -5.19 24.01 9.98
C GLY A 717 -5.17 22.60 9.39
N VAL A 718 -4.84 21.59 10.18
CA VAL A 718 -4.89 20.17 9.74
C VAL A 718 -6.31 19.68 9.48
N MET A 719 -7.33 20.36 9.99
CA MET A 719 -8.75 20.05 9.78
C MET A 719 -9.36 20.78 8.56
N VAL A 720 -8.59 21.63 7.86
CA VAL A 720 -9.05 22.26 6.61
C VAL A 720 -9.15 21.23 5.48
N TYR A 721 -8.13 20.39 5.33
CA TYR A 721 -8.04 19.42 4.25
C TYR A 721 -9.21 18.43 4.23
N PRO A 722 -9.64 17.83 5.36
CA PRO A 722 -10.73 16.85 5.33
C PRO A 722 -12.05 17.41 4.82
N ILE A 723 -12.29 18.70 4.99
CA ILE A 723 -13.51 19.37 4.54
C ILE A 723 -13.36 19.79 3.08
N LEU A 724 -12.35 20.59 2.77
CA LEU A 724 -12.17 21.17 1.43
C LEU A 724 -11.69 20.15 0.41
N GLY A 725 -10.83 19.22 0.81
CA GLY A 725 -10.36 18.12 -0.02
C GLY A 725 -11.49 17.15 -0.37
N THR A 726 -12.37 16.80 0.58
CA THR A 726 -13.56 15.98 0.29
C THR A 726 -14.49 16.68 -0.69
N ARG A 727 -14.72 17.99 -0.50
CA ARG A 727 -15.54 18.79 -1.42
C ARG A 727 -14.95 18.82 -2.83
N ASP A 728 -13.65 19.11 -2.96
CA ASP A 728 -12.96 19.15 -4.26
C ASP A 728 -13.00 17.77 -4.93
N ARG A 729 -12.69 16.70 -4.19
CA ARG A 729 -12.78 15.32 -4.70
C ARG A 729 -14.19 14.98 -5.19
N ASN A 730 -15.22 15.28 -4.42
CA ASN A 730 -16.61 15.02 -4.81
C ASN A 730 -17.06 15.86 -6.01
N SER A 731 -16.52 17.06 -6.19
CA SER A 731 -16.82 17.89 -7.36
C SER A 731 -16.29 17.32 -8.68
N THR A 732 -15.42 16.31 -8.61
CA THR A 732 -14.85 15.62 -9.78
C THR A 732 -15.58 14.33 -10.16
N ARG A 733 -16.67 13.99 -9.45
CA ARG A 733 -17.51 12.84 -9.81
C ARG A 733 -18.17 13.06 -11.18
N PHE A 734 -18.47 11.98 -11.90
CA PHE A 734 -19.36 12.08 -13.06
C PHE A 734 -20.73 12.66 -12.68
N ASP A 735 -21.39 13.33 -13.64
CA ASP A 735 -22.65 14.02 -13.41
C ASP A 735 -23.80 13.02 -13.22
N MET A 736 -23.96 12.58 -11.98
CA MET A 736 -25.00 11.66 -11.52
C MET A 736 -25.70 12.26 -10.31
N SER A 737 -27.02 12.10 -10.26
CA SER A 737 -27.81 12.52 -9.10
C SER A 737 -27.79 11.47 -7.98
N GLY A 738 -27.53 11.91 -6.75
CA GLY A 738 -27.81 11.13 -5.53
C GLY A 738 -26.65 10.31 -4.96
N LEU A 739 -26.94 9.60 -3.87
CA LEU A 739 -26.03 8.66 -3.21
C LEU A 739 -26.22 7.27 -3.80
N GLY A 740 -25.13 6.57 -4.07
CA GLY A 740 -25.14 5.20 -4.59
C GLY A 740 -23.89 4.44 -4.16
N LEU A 741 -23.93 3.11 -4.19
CA LEU A 741 -22.78 2.27 -3.83
C LEU A 741 -22.22 1.49 -5.01
N ASP A 742 -22.99 1.32 -6.08
CA ASP A 742 -22.51 0.64 -7.28
C ASP A 742 -21.49 1.52 -8.01
N GLY A 743 -20.26 1.01 -8.07
CA GLY A 743 -19.15 1.66 -8.75
C GLY A 743 -19.25 1.69 -10.28
N MET A 744 -20.18 0.95 -10.87
CA MET A 744 -20.43 0.91 -12.31
C MET A 744 -21.58 1.82 -12.78
N ALA A 745 -22.39 2.36 -11.85
CA ALA A 745 -23.60 3.11 -12.18
C ALA A 745 -23.37 4.30 -13.12
N TYR A 746 -22.18 4.91 -13.08
CA TYR A 746 -21.82 6.01 -13.97
C TYR A 746 -21.85 5.63 -15.46
N MET A 747 -21.66 4.36 -15.79
CA MET A 747 -21.63 3.90 -17.17
C MET A 747 -22.99 4.01 -17.84
N GLU A 748 -24.10 4.07 -17.09
CA GLU A 748 -25.45 4.20 -17.65
C GLU A 748 -25.67 5.51 -18.42
N SER A 749 -25.03 6.60 -17.98
CA SER A 749 -25.30 7.95 -18.48
C SER A 749 -24.08 8.64 -19.09
N VAL A 750 -22.86 8.18 -18.80
CA VAL A 750 -21.64 8.88 -19.22
C VAL A 750 -21.29 8.59 -20.69
N THR A 751 -20.99 9.66 -21.42
CA THR A 751 -20.29 9.61 -22.71
C THR A 751 -18.84 10.05 -22.52
N TYR A 752 -17.91 9.15 -22.74
CA TYR A 752 -16.48 9.44 -22.67
C TYR A 752 -15.97 9.99 -24.01
N GLN A 753 -15.08 10.99 -23.98
CA GLN A 753 -14.46 11.55 -25.17
C GLN A 753 -13.07 10.96 -25.35
N ASN A 754 -12.89 10.11 -26.37
CA ASN A 754 -11.62 9.50 -26.72
C ASN A 754 -11.05 10.15 -27.99
N ASP A 755 -10.07 11.06 -27.83
CA ASP A 755 -9.44 11.81 -28.93
C ASP A 755 -10.46 12.47 -29.90
N GLY A 756 -11.55 13.00 -29.34
CA GLY A 756 -12.63 13.65 -30.10
C GLY A 756 -13.72 12.70 -30.62
N THR A 757 -13.59 11.39 -30.41
CA THR A 757 -14.64 10.41 -30.69
C THR A 757 -15.46 10.13 -29.43
N PRO A 758 -16.79 10.36 -29.43
CA PRO A 758 -17.64 10.02 -28.29
C PRO A 758 -17.82 8.50 -28.18
N LEU A 759 -17.63 7.96 -26.98
CA LEU A 759 -17.90 6.58 -26.60
C LEU A 759 -19.01 6.58 -25.55
N THR A 760 -20.12 5.91 -25.85
CA THR A 760 -21.28 5.78 -24.97
C THR A 760 -21.08 4.57 -24.06
N LEU A 761 -20.77 4.81 -22.79
CA LEU A 761 -20.36 3.75 -21.86
C LEU A 761 -21.48 2.76 -21.55
N LYS A 762 -22.73 3.14 -21.78
CA LYS A 762 -23.91 2.29 -21.59
C LYS A 762 -23.82 0.99 -22.38
N TYR A 763 -23.29 1.04 -23.61
CA TYR A 763 -23.18 -0.16 -24.42
C TYR A 763 -22.12 -1.13 -23.89
N ASP A 764 -21.01 -0.61 -23.34
CA ASP A 764 -20.02 -1.44 -22.65
C ASP A 764 -20.62 -2.02 -21.36
N LEU A 765 -21.43 -1.25 -20.61
CA LEU A 765 -22.11 -1.73 -19.40
C LEU A 765 -22.98 -2.96 -19.68
N GLU A 766 -23.92 -2.84 -20.61
CA GLU A 766 -24.86 -3.93 -20.97
C GLU A 766 -24.11 -5.20 -21.43
N ALA A 767 -23.04 -5.02 -22.22
CA ALA A 767 -22.23 -6.13 -22.70
C ALA A 767 -21.39 -6.79 -21.59
N ILE A 768 -20.83 -5.99 -20.67
CA ILE A 768 -20.10 -6.49 -19.50
C ILE A 768 -21.03 -7.27 -18.58
N GLU A 769 -22.23 -6.77 -18.31
CA GLU A 769 -23.25 -7.47 -17.52
C GLU A 769 -23.64 -8.80 -18.16
N TRP A 770 -23.89 -8.80 -19.48
CA TRP A 770 -24.13 -10.02 -20.24
C TRP A 770 -22.96 -11.01 -20.09
N MET A 771 -21.71 -10.56 -20.21
CA MET A 771 -20.54 -11.44 -20.03
C MET A 771 -20.45 -11.99 -18.61
N GLN A 772 -20.76 -11.18 -17.59
CA GLN A 772 -20.76 -11.64 -16.21
C GLN A 772 -21.80 -12.76 -15.97
N GLU A 773 -22.96 -12.66 -16.63
CA GLU A 773 -24.06 -13.59 -16.47
C GLU A 773 -23.92 -14.87 -17.31
N ASN A 774 -23.29 -14.78 -18.48
CA ASN A 774 -23.29 -15.85 -19.49
C ASN A 774 -21.93 -16.53 -19.71
N VAL A 775 -20.82 -15.90 -19.33
CA VAL A 775 -19.48 -16.49 -19.50
C VAL A 775 -19.11 -17.36 -18.30
N GLU A 776 -19.10 -18.66 -18.52
CA GLU A 776 -18.64 -19.67 -17.55
C GLU A 776 -17.11 -19.70 -17.45
N GLY A 777 -16.62 -19.86 -16.23
CA GLY A 777 -15.20 -19.94 -15.91
C GLY A 777 -14.45 -18.64 -16.19
N SER A 778 -13.12 -18.74 -16.29
CA SER A 778 -12.24 -17.63 -16.66
C SER A 778 -11.55 -17.84 -18.01
N PRO A 779 -12.31 -17.95 -19.12
CA PRO A 779 -11.71 -18.10 -20.44
C PRO A 779 -11.03 -16.81 -20.91
N VAL A 780 -10.06 -16.97 -21.82
CA VAL A 780 -9.31 -15.83 -22.37
C VAL A 780 -10.18 -14.99 -23.30
N ILE A 781 -10.10 -13.68 -23.13
CA ILE A 781 -10.73 -12.68 -23.99
C ILE A 781 -9.68 -11.88 -24.75
N ILE A 782 -10.07 -11.29 -25.87
CA ILE A 782 -9.31 -10.24 -26.54
C ILE A 782 -10.18 -8.99 -26.66
N GLU A 783 -9.62 -7.86 -26.25
CA GLU A 783 -10.24 -6.54 -26.28
C GLU A 783 -9.24 -5.49 -26.77
N GLY A 784 -9.74 -4.34 -27.24
CA GLY A 784 -8.93 -3.23 -27.69
C GLY A 784 -8.15 -2.55 -26.57
N LEU A 785 -6.94 -2.10 -26.90
CA LEU A 785 -6.02 -1.45 -25.96
C LEU A 785 -6.06 0.08 -26.12
N THR A 786 -5.74 0.80 -25.05
CA THR A 786 -5.49 2.25 -25.09
C THR A 786 -4.14 2.57 -24.46
N ASP A 787 -3.78 3.85 -24.49
CA ASP A 787 -2.75 4.37 -23.59
C ASP A 787 -3.21 4.29 -22.13
N LEU A 788 -2.24 4.40 -21.23
CA LEU A 788 -2.46 4.32 -19.78
C LEU A 788 -3.45 5.40 -19.32
N TYR A 789 -4.24 5.09 -18.30
CA TYR A 789 -5.24 6.00 -17.71
C TYR A 789 -6.37 6.46 -18.66
N ARG A 790 -6.58 5.77 -19.79
CA ARG A 790 -7.71 6.00 -20.70
C ARG A 790 -8.74 4.88 -20.61
N TRP A 791 -9.86 5.02 -21.34
CA TRP A 791 -10.92 4.02 -21.41
C TRP A 791 -10.51 2.82 -22.26
N GLY A 792 -9.66 1.95 -21.73
CA GLY A 792 -9.23 0.69 -22.33
C GLY A 792 -9.18 -0.43 -21.29
N ASN A 793 -9.06 -1.68 -21.74
CA ASN A 793 -9.08 -2.87 -20.86
C ASN A 793 -10.33 -2.99 -19.98
N ARG A 794 -11.40 -2.25 -20.30
CA ARG A 794 -12.62 -2.15 -19.48
C ARG A 794 -13.31 -3.51 -19.30
N VAL A 795 -13.27 -4.41 -20.27
CA VAL A 795 -13.96 -5.70 -20.13
C VAL A 795 -13.22 -6.56 -19.12
N SER A 796 -11.89 -6.69 -19.20
CA SER A 796 -11.11 -7.42 -18.19
C SER A 796 -11.17 -6.76 -16.81
N ILE A 797 -11.20 -5.42 -16.74
CA ILE A 797 -11.38 -4.68 -15.47
C ILE A 797 -12.68 -5.07 -14.77
N TYR A 798 -13.81 -5.00 -15.49
CA TYR A 798 -15.14 -5.18 -14.89
C TYR A 798 -15.61 -6.64 -14.82
N THR A 799 -15.06 -7.54 -15.63
CA THR A 799 -15.42 -8.98 -15.59
C THR A 799 -14.39 -9.82 -14.84
N GLY A 800 -13.18 -9.31 -14.64
CA GLY A 800 -12.02 -10.08 -14.15
C GLY A 800 -11.58 -11.19 -15.09
N LEU A 801 -12.05 -11.24 -16.34
CA LEU A 801 -11.63 -12.28 -17.29
C LEU A 801 -10.19 -12.03 -17.77
N PRO A 802 -9.38 -13.10 -18.00
CA PRO A 802 -8.03 -12.95 -18.54
C PRO A 802 -8.05 -12.36 -19.96
N ALA A 803 -7.51 -11.16 -20.14
CA ALA A 803 -7.21 -10.59 -21.45
C ALA A 803 -5.85 -11.08 -21.96
N VAL A 804 -5.67 -11.15 -23.29
CA VAL A 804 -4.37 -11.43 -23.92
C VAL A 804 -3.26 -10.59 -23.32
N ILE A 805 -3.52 -9.29 -23.21
CA ILE A 805 -2.74 -8.33 -22.44
C ILE A 805 -3.68 -7.22 -21.95
N GLY A 806 -3.41 -6.67 -20.77
CA GLY A 806 -4.09 -5.50 -20.25
C GLY A 806 -3.17 -4.29 -20.09
N TRP A 807 -3.12 -3.72 -18.89
CA TRP A 807 -2.26 -2.57 -18.60
C TRP A 807 -0.76 -2.96 -18.67
N ASP A 808 -0.12 -2.61 -19.78
CA ASP A 808 1.21 -3.11 -20.14
C ASP A 808 2.32 -2.65 -19.18
N TRP A 809 2.25 -1.42 -18.66
CA TRP A 809 3.24 -0.93 -17.70
C TRP A 809 3.28 -1.75 -16.41
N HIS A 810 2.12 -2.04 -15.80
CA HIS A 810 2.06 -2.89 -14.61
C HIS A 810 2.51 -4.32 -14.90
N GLN A 811 2.23 -4.83 -16.10
CA GLN A 811 2.71 -6.14 -16.52
C GLN A 811 4.24 -6.18 -16.68
N ARG A 812 4.84 -5.13 -17.24
CA ARG A 812 6.31 -4.99 -17.31
C ARG A 812 6.95 -4.90 -15.92
N GLN A 813 6.31 -4.22 -14.97
CA GLN A 813 6.78 -4.18 -13.57
C GLN A 813 6.72 -5.54 -12.88
N GLN A 814 5.66 -6.33 -13.13
CA GLN A 814 5.52 -7.67 -12.56
C GLN A 814 6.37 -8.73 -13.25
N ARG A 815 6.76 -8.49 -14.51
CA ARG A 815 7.45 -9.44 -15.39
C ARG A 815 8.72 -8.82 -15.98
N VAL A 816 9.53 -8.14 -15.17
CA VAL A 816 10.70 -7.37 -15.65
C VAL A 816 11.59 -8.18 -16.59
N LYS A 817 11.89 -9.44 -16.23
CA LYS A 817 12.69 -10.35 -17.07
C LYS A 817 11.99 -10.74 -18.39
N TYR A 818 10.66 -10.75 -18.41
CA TYR A 818 9.84 -11.16 -19.55
C TYR A 818 9.14 -9.97 -20.22
N ALA A 819 9.65 -8.74 -20.03
CA ALA A 819 9.02 -7.51 -20.50
C ALA A 819 8.85 -7.47 -22.04
N SER A 820 9.74 -8.14 -22.79
CA SER A 820 9.60 -8.32 -24.24
C SER A 820 8.31 -9.02 -24.62
N SER A 821 7.91 -10.07 -23.88
CA SER A 821 6.65 -10.79 -24.11
C SER A 821 5.41 -9.92 -23.88
N VAL A 822 5.50 -8.94 -22.97
CA VAL A 822 4.43 -7.99 -22.70
C VAL A 822 4.27 -7.03 -23.88
N SER A 823 5.38 -6.49 -24.39
CA SER A 823 5.38 -5.63 -25.58
C SER A 823 4.91 -6.38 -26.83
N GLU A 824 5.38 -7.62 -27.04
CA GLU A 824 4.95 -8.46 -28.17
C GLU A 824 3.43 -8.71 -28.15
N ARG A 825 2.86 -9.02 -26.99
CA ARG A 825 1.41 -9.20 -26.86
C ARG A 825 0.63 -7.93 -27.18
N ARG A 826 1.13 -6.76 -26.78
CA ARG A 826 0.50 -5.47 -27.10
C ARG A 826 0.48 -5.24 -28.62
N ASP A 827 1.62 -5.45 -29.27
CA ASP A 827 1.74 -5.30 -30.73
C ASP A 827 0.85 -6.31 -31.48
N GLU A 828 0.74 -7.54 -30.98
CA GLU A 828 -0.13 -8.56 -31.55
C GLU A 828 -1.62 -8.25 -31.38
N VAL A 829 -2.05 -7.68 -30.25
CA VAL A 829 -3.45 -7.24 -30.09
C VAL A 829 -3.79 -6.12 -31.07
N ASP A 830 -2.91 -5.12 -31.21
CA ASP A 830 -3.15 -4.05 -32.19
C ASP A 830 -3.15 -4.61 -33.63
N SER A 831 -2.21 -5.49 -33.97
CA SER A 831 -2.18 -6.20 -35.26
C SER A 831 -3.43 -7.05 -35.51
N PHE A 832 -3.96 -7.71 -34.47
CA PHE A 832 -5.17 -8.53 -34.53
C PHE A 832 -6.38 -7.72 -34.97
N TYR A 833 -6.56 -6.51 -34.43
CA TYR A 833 -7.69 -5.66 -34.81
C TYR A 833 -7.48 -4.97 -36.17
N ASP A 834 -6.27 -4.51 -36.49
CA ASP A 834 -6.00 -3.75 -37.72
C ASP A 834 -5.85 -4.61 -38.98
N THR A 835 -5.34 -5.83 -38.88
CA THR A 835 -5.10 -6.66 -40.07
C THR A 835 -6.41 -6.99 -40.79
N PRO A 836 -6.50 -6.90 -42.13
CA PRO A 836 -7.66 -7.40 -42.88
C PRO A 836 -7.57 -8.92 -43.15
N LEU A 837 -6.44 -9.56 -42.85
CA LEU A 837 -6.18 -10.96 -43.15
C LEU A 837 -6.73 -11.89 -42.06
N ARG A 838 -7.71 -12.74 -42.42
CA ARG A 838 -8.32 -13.73 -41.51
C ARG A 838 -7.30 -14.70 -40.93
N SER A 839 -6.34 -15.15 -41.73
CA SER A 839 -5.30 -16.10 -41.32
C SER A 839 -4.38 -15.56 -40.22
N SER A 840 -4.05 -14.26 -40.26
CA SER A 840 -3.25 -13.61 -39.22
C SER A 840 -4.02 -13.53 -37.90
N ALA A 841 -5.30 -13.16 -37.96
CA ALA A 841 -6.16 -13.14 -36.78
C ALA A 841 -6.33 -14.53 -36.15
N LEU A 842 -6.51 -15.58 -36.96
CA LEU A 842 -6.62 -16.97 -36.47
C LEU A 842 -5.35 -17.45 -35.74
N LYS A 843 -4.16 -17.06 -36.21
CA LYS A 843 -2.91 -17.40 -35.51
C LYS A 843 -2.90 -16.87 -34.08
N ILE A 844 -3.35 -15.63 -33.88
CA ILE A 844 -3.40 -14.97 -32.56
C ILE A 844 -4.47 -15.62 -31.67
N LEU A 845 -5.65 -15.90 -32.21
CA LEU A 845 -6.72 -16.60 -31.47
C LEU A 845 -6.25 -17.97 -30.96
N ASN A 846 -5.53 -18.73 -31.79
CA ASN A 846 -5.00 -20.03 -31.42
C ASN A 846 -3.80 -19.93 -30.46
N LYS A 847 -2.88 -18.96 -30.67
CA LYS A 847 -1.69 -18.74 -29.83
C LYS A 847 -2.07 -18.50 -28.37
N TYR A 848 -3.08 -17.65 -28.13
CA TYR A 848 -3.52 -17.28 -26.78
C TYR A 848 -4.76 -18.03 -26.30
N GLN A 849 -5.25 -19.00 -27.07
CA GLN A 849 -6.48 -19.75 -26.77
C GLN A 849 -7.67 -18.82 -26.45
N VAL A 850 -7.81 -17.74 -27.23
CA VAL A 850 -8.88 -16.75 -27.06
C VAL A 850 -10.23 -17.42 -27.29
N LYS A 851 -11.15 -17.31 -26.33
CA LYS A 851 -12.51 -17.84 -26.45
C LYS A 851 -13.52 -16.78 -26.85
N TYR A 852 -13.30 -15.53 -26.45
CA TYR A 852 -14.20 -14.42 -26.78
C TYR A 852 -13.45 -13.24 -27.39
N VAL A 853 -13.99 -12.72 -28.49
CA VAL A 853 -13.52 -11.50 -29.16
C VAL A 853 -14.53 -10.40 -28.92
N TYR A 854 -14.09 -9.30 -28.32
CA TYR A 854 -14.93 -8.15 -28.03
C TYR A 854 -14.71 -7.05 -29.08
N ILE A 855 -15.80 -6.47 -29.59
CA ILE A 855 -15.78 -5.33 -30.52
C ILE A 855 -16.83 -4.31 -30.10
N GLY A 856 -16.44 -3.22 -29.47
CA GLY A 856 -17.31 -2.11 -29.10
C GLY A 856 -17.02 -0.83 -29.89
N GLU A 857 -17.54 0.30 -29.38
CA GLU A 857 -17.28 1.62 -29.97
C GLU A 857 -15.79 1.99 -29.92
N LEU A 858 -15.09 1.61 -28.84
CA LEU A 858 -13.64 1.83 -28.71
C LEU A 858 -12.85 1.17 -29.85
N GLU A 859 -13.07 -0.12 -30.08
CA GLU A 859 -12.36 -0.85 -31.14
C GLU A 859 -12.68 -0.28 -32.53
N ARG A 860 -13.94 0.14 -32.76
CA ARG A 860 -14.36 0.77 -34.02
C ARG A 860 -13.76 2.16 -34.23
N ALA A 861 -13.54 2.90 -33.15
CA ALA A 861 -12.95 4.23 -33.18
C ALA A 861 -11.43 4.19 -33.38
N LYS A 862 -10.75 3.21 -32.76
CA LYS A 862 -9.28 3.12 -32.79
C LYS A 862 -8.76 2.42 -34.05
N TYR A 863 -9.34 1.29 -34.44
CA TYR A 863 -8.75 0.38 -35.44
C TYR A 863 -9.33 0.56 -36.84
N GLY A 864 -8.57 0.12 -37.84
CA GLY A 864 -8.93 0.26 -39.26
C GLY A 864 -10.25 -0.43 -39.63
N THR A 865 -11.08 0.23 -40.45
CA THR A 865 -12.42 -0.28 -40.84
C THR A 865 -12.37 -1.64 -41.55
N ALA A 866 -11.37 -1.87 -42.41
CA ALA A 866 -11.16 -3.15 -43.07
C ALA A 866 -10.79 -4.27 -42.07
N GLY A 867 -10.00 -3.92 -41.04
CA GLY A 867 -9.63 -4.82 -39.96
C GLY A 867 -10.84 -5.22 -39.12
N ILE A 868 -11.72 -4.28 -38.76
CA ILE A 868 -12.96 -4.58 -38.02
C ILE A 868 -13.97 -5.34 -38.88
N ALA A 869 -14.11 -5.01 -40.16
CA ALA A 869 -15.05 -5.68 -41.05
C ALA A 869 -14.76 -7.18 -41.26
N LYS A 870 -13.49 -7.60 -41.10
CA LYS A 870 -13.08 -9.01 -41.26
C LYS A 870 -13.85 -9.96 -40.36
N PHE A 871 -14.20 -9.55 -39.13
CA PHE A 871 -14.80 -10.44 -38.14
C PHE A 871 -16.16 -10.98 -38.60
N LYS A 872 -16.89 -10.22 -39.44
CA LYS A 872 -18.14 -10.68 -40.07
C LYS A 872 -17.94 -11.87 -41.01
N SER A 873 -16.79 -11.98 -41.68
CA SER A 873 -16.49 -13.11 -42.57
C SER A 873 -15.77 -14.26 -41.88
N MET A 874 -15.29 -14.06 -40.65
CA MET A 874 -14.66 -15.09 -39.83
C MET A 874 -15.65 -16.07 -39.19
N VAL A 875 -16.95 -15.95 -39.47
CA VAL A 875 -17.94 -17.01 -39.18
C VAL A 875 -17.55 -18.32 -39.85
N ALA A 876 -17.00 -18.25 -41.07
CA ALA A 876 -16.44 -19.40 -41.79
C ALA A 876 -15.20 -20.01 -41.12
N ASP A 877 -14.59 -19.29 -40.16
CA ASP A 877 -13.40 -19.70 -39.42
C ASP A 877 -13.71 -20.08 -37.96
N GLY A 878 -15.00 -20.15 -37.58
CA GLY A 878 -15.44 -20.60 -36.26
C GLY A 878 -15.77 -19.48 -35.26
N LEU A 879 -15.87 -18.22 -35.69
CA LEU A 879 -16.37 -17.14 -34.84
C LEU A 879 -17.90 -17.09 -34.88
N VAL A 880 -18.54 -17.32 -33.75
CA VAL A 880 -20.00 -17.27 -33.62
C VAL A 880 -20.38 -16.02 -32.83
N GLN A 881 -21.19 -15.13 -33.40
CA GLN A 881 -21.73 -13.99 -32.65
C GLN A 881 -22.64 -14.51 -31.54
N VAL A 882 -22.38 -14.09 -30.30
CA VAL A 882 -23.13 -14.45 -29.10
C VAL A 882 -23.78 -13.26 -28.42
N TYR A 883 -23.34 -12.03 -28.73
CA TYR A 883 -23.95 -10.80 -28.27
C TYR A 883 -23.91 -9.72 -29.38
N PRO A 884 -25.00 -8.99 -29.63
CA PRO A 884 -26.36 -9.30 -29.16
C PRO A 884 -26.82 -10.65 -29.76
N GLU A 885 -27.78 -11.31 -29.12
CA GLU A 885 -28.36 -12.56 -29.63
C GLU A 885 -28.94 -12.36 -31.04
N ASN A 886 -28.77 -13.34 -31.93
CA ASN A 886 -29.27 -13.26 -33.29
C ASN A 886 -30.80 -13.11 -33.28
N GLY A 887 -31.31 -12.00 -33.84
CA GLY A 887 -32.74 -11.67 -33.85
C GLY A 887 -33.21 -10.84 -32.66
N SER A 888 -32.31 -10.37 -31.79
CA SER A 888 -32.62 -9.38 -30.75
C SER A 888 -32.92 -8.00 -31.35
N ASP A 889 -33.93 -7.32 -30.82
CA ASP A 889 -34.25 -5.91 -31.11
C ASP A 889 -33.31 -4.92 -30.38
N MET A 890 -32.30 -5.42 -29.64
CA MET A 890 -31.34 -4.62 -28.90
C MET A 890 -30.44 -3.82 -29.83
N GLU A 891 -30.60 -2.50 -29.83
CA GLU A 891 -29.75 -1.58 -30.57
C GLU A 891 -28.44 -1.34 -29.81
N THR A 892 -27.38 -2.02 -30.22
CA THR A 892 -26.03 -1.86 -29.63
C THR A 892 -24.93 -1.93 -30.70
N PRO A 893 -23.90 -1.07 -30.64
CA PRO A 893 -22.73 -1.16 -31.51
C PRO A 893 -21.75 -2.26 -31.09
N VAL A 894 -21.95 -2.85 -29.91
CA VAL A 894 -21.09 -3.88 -29.33
C VAL A 894 -21.43 -5.24 -29.90
N VAL A 895 -20.40 -5.99 -30.30
CA VAL A 895 -20.51 -7.37 -30.76
C VAL A 895 -19.50 -8.24 -30.03
N ILE A 896 -19.96 -9.36 -29.47
CA ILE A 896 -19.09 -10.37 -28.87
C ILE A 896 -19.17 -11.63 -29.72
N TYR A 897 -18.01 -12.12 -30.16
CA TYR A 897 -17.89 -13.41 -30.84
C TYR A 897 -17.30 -14.46 -29.89
N LYS A 898 -17.85 -15.66 -29.90
CA LYS A 898 -17.26 -16.85 -29.31
C LYS A 898 -16.48 -17.61 -30.38
N TYR A 899 -15.20 -17.88 -30.14
CA TYR A 899 -14.37 -18.67 -31.03
C TYR A 899 -14.46 -20.16 -30.71
N VAL A 900 -14.75 -20.96 -31.74
CA VAL A 900 -14.77 -22.42 -31.69
C VAL A 900 -13.85 -22.95 -32.81
N PRO A 901 -12.66 -23.49 -32.50
CA PRO A 901 -11.73 -23.95 -33.52
C PRO A 901 -12.32 -25.07 -34.39
N ILE A 902 -12.31 -24.89 -35.71
CA ILE A 902 -12.91 -25.84 -36.68
C ILE A 902 -12.21 -27.22 -36.66
N ALA A 903 -10.95 -27.29 -36.22
CA ALA A 903 -10.21 -28.55 -36.09
C ALA A 903 -10.74 -29.49 -34.99
N SER A 904 -11.72 -29.06 -34.17
CA SER A 904 -12.33 -29.89 -33.12
C SER A 904 -13.57 -30.68 -33.56
N VAL A 905 -14.04 -30.51 -34.81
CA VAL A 905 -15.29 -31.13 -35.30
C VAL A 905 -15.08 -32.50 -35.97
N SER A 906 -13.84 -32.95 -36.24
CA SER A 906 -13.60 -34.20 -36.99
C SER A 906 -13.14 -35.43 -36.16
N SER A 907 -13.17 -35.42 -34.83
CA SER A 907 -12.70 -36.58 -34.03
C SER A 907 -13.68 -37.14 -32.99
N ARG A 908 -14.93 -36.66 -32.96
CA ARG A 908 -15.99 -37.24 -32.07
C ARG A 908 -17.18 -37.87 -32.77
N ASN A 909 -17.12 -38.07 -34.09
CA ASN A 909 -18.20 -38.75 -34.83
C ASN A 909 -17.69 -39.57 -36.02
N ILE A 910 -16.62 -40.35 -35.86
CA ILE A 910 -16.38 -41.56 -36.70
C ILE A 910 -15.63 -42.60 -35.84
N ASN A 911 -16.41 -43.41 -35.13
CA ASN A 911 -16.25 -44.82 -34.71
C ASN A 911 -16.85 -45.08 -33.34
#